data_AF-A0A2J7ZTK4-F1
#
_entry.id   AF-A0A2J7ZTK4-F1
#
_cell.length_a   1.000
_cell.length_b   1.000
_cell.length_c   1.000
_cell.angle_alpha   90.00
_cell.angle_beta   90.00
_cell.angle_gamma   90.00
#
_symmetry.space_group_name_H-M   'P 1'
#
loop_
_entity.id
_entity.type
_entity.pdbx_description
1 polymer ?
#
loop_
_entity_poly.entity_id
_entity_poly.type
_entity_poly.pdbx_seq_one_letter_code
_entity_poly.pdbx_strand_id
1 'polypeptide(L)'
;MGTSKPCLLAWSLAAVLLASSLQLGSAQATGGEEDSSPPSPPFDPNDPDAAYLFGFPFCRCTDYRCGTSPYKPVKASEEVLANGNYKVCFSFTDQGCQAGNTCCNKILQMMGKFEVMADKTCSKAITAVTFGNVSRIGSTHFDTEFAVGKVRVTNLGATRAMVRTSLLCYTLKAPCNSFDAFFQSGKLGASGLFQYAIFNEQHDCCPTCINTPPNKTLCDCISVFEPNTRWRFRYRASELKGSFNYFSFNIFAVPSDQCLEVNTRPGFCCDQTLDSIEVALSGEFMNSWWKLVPNFWLYDVDGSTIDSGKISTQHKSDFGLIFDTFKRNTTQVLPGQELVLTLALNASIWNDTAAFPCGQSHLVDEGGICDYLLGGDQTFDNKKVISPLGDYVPGCCPEGVYLIENPEVLCGCTDNMLESPYRLAAAAAPEPANRGTLRYSYDISTTEAMAPEVWEESNCNNMDLDRIRLYVRAEVTPATVSSIFLNGMSVLMSNVAFGNDSAQSWLEVRELGRAKPAVGTVWQLDVTVKDISPPSLCAPNALGTGGCEYVFYGKYSLRDLEYQCCAHGLSEATSLEQEPAQCSCDANVLHTPYRLDYANATYDRAVDITTMNYTITYDGLDCDASDPLNGGCCASDLKTLLIEMDTASLKTVVVTPAVAGLKVETVPTGVKLTGLFGSGVGYDVSVLLKGTRTLSGVCGFEGCKYRFEGGFSVSQPYGCCPQDIAGL
;
A
#
# COMPACT_ATOMS: atom_id res chain seq x y z
N MET A 1 38.77 69.85 -65.70
CA MET A 1 39.80 68.94 -65.13
C MET A 1 40.58 69.72 -64.09
N GLY A 2 40.81 69.16 -62.90
CA GLY A 2 41.12 69.94 -61.68
C GLY A 2 39.85 70.54 -61.03
N THR A 3 39.83 70.98 -59.75
CA THR A 3 40.91 71.16 -58.75
C THR A 3 40.39 71.18 -57.28
N SER A 4 41.31 71.00 -56.31
CA SER A 4 41.47 71.71 -55.01
C SER A 4 40.42 71.71 -53.86
N LYS A 5 40.95 71.76 -52.62
CA LYS A 5 40.29 71.99 -51.30
C LYS A 5 39.66 73.40 -51.17
N PRO A 6 38.78 73.64 -50.19
CA PRO A 6 39.20 74.26 -48.90
C PRO A 6 38.63 73.48 -47.68
N CYS A 7 38.56 73.92 -46.40
CA CYS A 7 38.96 75.15 -45.68
C CYS A 7 39.32 74.84 -44.18
N LEU A 8 39.37 75.86 -43.32
CA LEU A 8 39.48 75.87 -41.84
C LEU A 8 38.76 77.12 -41.27
N LEU A 9 38.54 77.17 -39.93
CA LEU A 9 38.00 78.26 -39.05
C LEU A 9 36.64 77.89 -38.39
N ALA A 10 36.34 78.24 -37.12
CA ALA A 10 36.97 79.21 -36.20
C ALA A 10 37.01 78.69 -34.73
N TRP A 11 38.11 78.93 -33.99
CA TRP A 11 38.24 79.91 -32.87
C TRP A 11 37.66 79.53 -31.48
N SER A 12 38.55 78.95 -30.66
CA SER A 12 38.89 79.39 -29.28
C SER A 12 37.97 80.35 -28.50
N LEU A 13 37.46 79.88 -27.35
CA LEU A 13 37.28 80.69 -26.14
C LEU A 13 37.17 79.83 -24.86
N ALA A 14 37.63 80.38 -23.73
CA ALA A 14 37.38 79.93 -22.34
C ALA A 14 38.02 78.60 -21.85
N ALA A 15 39.35 78.48 -21.92
CA ALA A 15 40.14 77.58 -21.05
C ALA A 15 40.58 78.28 -19.73
N VAL A 16 39.77 79.19 -19.20
CA VAL A 16 40.10 80.01 -18.02
C VAL A 16 38.84 80.23 -17.18
N LEU A 17 38.59 79.37 -16.18
CA LEU A 17 37.82 79.64 -14.94
C LEU A 17 37.60 78.37 -14.08
N LEU A 18 38.67 77.61 -13.79
CA LEU A 18 38.61 76.50 -12.81
C LEU A 18 39.94 76.34 -12.05
N ALA A 19 40.54 77.49 -11.69
CA ALA A 19 41.54 77.56 -10.64
C ALA A 19 40.82 77.78 -9.30
N SER A 20 40.68 76.68 -8.56
CA SER A 20 40.62 76.58 -7.09
C SER A 20 40.58 77.85 -6.21
N SER A 21 39.72 77.75 -5.19
CA SER A 21 39.86 78.27 -3.80
C SER A 21 39.20 79.60 -3.41
N LEU A 22 38.24 79.48 -2.48
CA LEU A 22 37.80 80.39 -1.39
C LEU A 22 36.50 79.76 -0.83
N GLN A 23 36.54 78.71 -0.01
CA GLN A 23 36.81 78.66 1.45
C GLN A 23 35.86 79.49 2.32
N LEU A 24 35.40 78.84 3.42
CA LEU A 24 34.58 79.33 4.55
C LEU A 24 33.10 79.66 4.21
N GLY A 25 32.10 79.26 5.01
CA GLY A 25 32.12 78.40 6.20
C GLY A 25 30.75 78.28 6.89
N SER A 26 30.67 77.40 7.90
CA SER A 26 29.63 77.29 8.97
C SER A 26 28.16 76.94 8.64
N ALA A 27 27.72 75.84 9.28
CA ALA A 27 26.48 75.68 10.07
C ALA A 27 25.10 75.41 9.41
N GLN A 28 24.68 74.15 9.58
CA GLN A 28 23.35 73.67 10.05
C GLN A 28 22.04 74.12 9.35
N ALA A 29 21.44 73.12 8.67
CA ALA A 29 20.02 72.73 8.70
C ALA A 29 18.94 73.77 8.31
N THR A 30 18.34 73.56 7.13
CA THR A 30 16.91 73.15 6.98
C THR A 30 16.59 72.89 5.50
N GLY A 31 15.59 72.04 5.25
CA GLY A 31 14.75 72.09 4.04
C GLY A 31 15.37 71.60 2.72
N GLY A 32 14.84 70.50 2.20
CA GLY A 32 15.29 69.86 0.97
C GLY A 32 14.84 70.50 -0.34
N GLU A 33 15.36 69.92 -1.42
CA GLU A 33 14.74 69.88 -2.74
C GLU A 33 14.75 68.41 -3.20
N GLU A 34 13.58 67.91 -3.61
CA GLU A 34 13.35 66.50 -3.89
C GLU A 34 13.60 66.16 -5.37
N ASP A 35 14.20 64.99 -5.60
CA ASP A 35 14.35 64.38 -6.91
C ASP A 35 12.99 63.94 -7.46
N SER A 36 12.57 64.52 -8.58
CA SER A 36 11.18 64.47 -9.09
C SER A 36 10.87 63.19 -9.87
N SER A 37 11.10 62.05 -9.25
CA SER A 37 10.52 60.77 -9.66
C SER A 37 9.12 60.60 -9.05
N PRO A 38 8.11 60.07 -9.79
CA PRO A 38 6.82 59.75 -9.18
C PRO A 38 7.00 58.73 -8.04
N PRO A 39 6.27 58.88 -6.93
CA PRO A 39 6.42 57.99 -5.78
C PRO A 39 6.09 56.55 -6.17
N SER A 40 6.91 55.60 -5.70
CA SER A 40 6.67 54.17 -5.91
C SER A 40 5.33 53.76 -5.29
N PRO A 41 4.59 52.81 -5.88
CA PRO A 41 3.45 52.18 -5.22
C PRO A 41 3.87 51.64 -3.85
N PRO A 42 3.01 51.72 -2.82
CA PRO A 42 3.31 51.14 -1.52
C PRO A 42 3.52 49.63 -1.64
N PHE A 43 4.61 49.15 -1.05
CA PHE A 43 4.92 47.73 -0.93
C PHE A 43 3.92 47.06 0.03
N ASP A 44 3.22 46.02 -0.41
CA ASP A 44 2.41 45.18 0.46
C ASP A 44 3.27 43.99 0.95
N PRO A 45 3.61 43.92 2.26
CA PRO A 45 4.37 42.80 2.82
C PRO A 45 3.62 41.46 2.81
N ASN A 46 2.35 41.43 2.39
CA ASN A 46 1.52 40.23 2.28
C ASN A 46 1.30 39.75 0.84
N ASP A 47 1.89 40.41 -0.17
CA ASP A 47 1.82 39.95 -1.56
C ASP A 47 2.65 38.65 -1.72
N PRO A 48 2.04 37.50 -2.08
CA PRO A 48 2.76 36.23 -2.21
C PRO A 48 3.80 36.23 -3.35
N ASP A 49 3.70 37.15 -4.32
CA ASP A 49 4.71 37.33 -5.37
C ASP A 49 5.86 38.29 -4.96
N ALA A 50 5.75 38.96 -3.79
CA ALA A 50 6.79 39.84 -3.25
C ALA A 50 7.93 39.05 -2.60
N ALA A 51 8.72 38.37 -3.45
CA ALA A 51 9.90 37.61 -3.04
C ALA A 51 10.82 38.44 -2.12
N TYR A 52 11.33 37.81 -1.06
CA TYR A 52 12.20 38.48 -0.07
C TYR A 52 13.52 38.94 -0.71
N LEU A 53 13.59 40.21 -1.12
CA LEU A 53 14.73 40.80 -1.81
C LEU A 53 15.85 41.11 -0.82
N PHE A 54 16.67 40.11 -0.48
CA PHE A 54 17.91 40.26 0.29
C PHE A 54 18.99 41.01 -0.51
N GLY A 55 18.76 42.31 -0.75
CA GLY A 55 19.70 43.24 -1.39
C GLY A 55 19.78 43.16 -2.92
N PHE A 56 19.21 42.14 -3.56
CA PHE A 56 19.13 42.02 -5.03
C PHE A 56 17.65 42.15 -5.46
N PRO A 57 17.30 42.97 -6.46
CA PRO A 57 18.18 43.64 -7.42
C PRO A 57 18.75 44.94 -6.87
N PHE A 58 19.89 45.34 -7.43
CA PHE A 58 20.54 46.60 -7.09
C PHE A 58 19.97 47.82 -7.85
N CYS A 59 18.85 47.66 -8.56
CA CYS A 59 18.19 48.72 -9.32
C CYS A 59 16.71 48.80 -8.96
N ARG A 60 16.15 50.02 -8.99
CA ARG A 60 14.72 50.25 -8.77
C ARG A 60 13.91 49.76 -9.97
N CYS A 61 13.39 48.55 -9.89
CA CYS A 61 12.56 47.96 -10.92
C CYS A 61 11.12 48.51 -10.85
N THR A 62 10.39 48.49 -11.97
CA THR A 62 9.03 49.05 -12.04
C THR A 62 7.96 48.13 -11.46
N ASP A 63 8.25 46.82 -11.37
CA ASP A 63 7.36 45.80 -10.82
C ASP A 63 8.23 44.62 -10.36
N TYR A 64 8.20 44.26 -9.08
CA TYR A 64 9.11 43.24 -8.51
C TYR A 64 8.53 41.82 -8.51
N ARG A 65 7.26 41.65 -8.89
CA ARG A 65 6.52 40.38 -8.78
C ARG A 65 6.98 39.36 -9.81
N CYS A 66 7.35 38.15 -9.37
CA CYS A 66 7.97 37.13 -10.23
C CYS A 66 7.15 36.81 -11.50
N GLY A 67 5.82 36.76 -11.38
CA GLY A 67 4.87 36.52 -12.48
C GLY A 67 4.79 37.62 -13.55
N THR A 68 5.61 38.68 -13.45
CA THR A 68 5.68 39.79 -14.41
C THR A 68 6.91 39.74 -15.32
N SER A 69 7.73 38.69 -15.21
CA SER A 69 8.83 38.44 -16.14
C SER A 69 8.29 37.71 -17.37
N PRO A 70 8.57 38.19 -18.60
CA PRO A 70 8.23 37.43 -19.80
C PRO A 70 9.04 36.15 -19.98
N TYR A 71 10.15 36.02 -19.26
CA TYR A 71 11.08 34.90 -19.38
C TYR A 71 11.53 34.37 -18.02
N LYS A 72 11.49 33.04 -17.86
CA LYS A 72 12.09 32.32 -16.72
C LYS A 72 13.33 31.57 -17.21
N PRO A 73 14.56 31.91 -16.76
CA PRO A 73 15.73 31.12 -17.06
C PRO A 73 15.62 29.75 -16.38
N VAL A 74 16.02 28.69 -17.05
CA VAL A 74 16.04 27.32 -16.52
C VAL A 74 17.42 26.74 -16.79
N LYS A 75 18.02 26.07 -15.81
CA LYS A 75 19.32 25.40 -15.98
C LYS A 75 19.15 24.27 -17.00
N ALA A 76 19.67 24.47 -18.21
CA ALA A 76 19.50 23.54 -19.34
C ALA A 76 20.59 22.47 -19.38
N SER A 77 21.81 22.81 -18.93
CA SER A 77 22.91 21.86 -18.79
C SER A 77 24.01 22.41 -17.90
N GLU A 78 24.80 21.50 -17.31
CA GLU A 78 26.05 21.80 -16.66
C GLU A 78 27.08 20.70 -16.93
N GLU A 79 28.36 21.06 -17.06
CA GLU A 79 29.44 20.13 -17.35
C GLU A 79 30.77 20.63 -16.77
N VAL A 80 31.64 19.73 -16.33
CA VAL A 80 33.05 20.03 -16.07
C VAL A 80 33.84 19.71 -17.34
N LEU A 81 34.37 20.75 -17.97
CA LEU A 81 35.20 20.67 -19.17
C LEU A 81 36.55 20.00 -18.85
N ALA A 82 37.18 19.40 -19.87
CA ALA A 82 38.44 18.67 -19.73
C ALA A 82 39.63 19.48 -19.16
N ASN A 83 39.53 20.81 -19.12
CA ASN A 83 40.51 21.71 -18.50
C ASN A 83 40.20 22.08 -17.04
N GLY A 84 39.20 21.44 -16.41
CA GLY A 84 38.74 21.71 -15.05
C GLY A 84 37.84 22.94 -14.88
N ASN A 85 37.56 23.67 -15.97
CA ASN A 85 36.54 24.71 -15.95
C ASN A 85 35.15 24.08 -15.93
N TYR A 86 34.21 24.75 -15.29
CA TYR A 86 32.82 24.36 -15.20
C TYR A 86 31.98 25.24 -16.13
N LYS A 87 31.14 24.63 -16.97
CA LYS A 87 30.24 25.34 -17.87
C LYS A 87 28.80 25.07 -17.45
N VAL A 88 28.02 26.14 -17.31
CA VAL A 88 26.59 26.09 -16.98
C VAL A 88 25.82 26.87 -18.03
N CYS A 89 24.73 26.31 -18.54
CA CYS A 89 23.89 26.91 -19.58
C CYS A 89 22.45 27.07 -19.09
N PHE A 90 21.84 28.21 -19.42
CA PHE A 90 20.44 28.50 -19.17
C PHE A 90 19.67 28.58 -20.49
N SER A 91 18.54 27.87 -20.58
CA SER A 91 17.47 28.16 -21.53
C SER A 91 16.52 29.19 -20.92
N PHE A 92 15.63 29.78 -21.72
CA PHE A 92 14.60 30.70 -21.22
C PHE A 92 13.21 30.22 -21.64
N THR A 93 12.38 29.89 -20.65
CA THR A 93 10.97 29.58 -20.83
C THR A 93 10.18 30.87 -20.98
N ASP A 94 9.33 30.94 -22.01
CA ASP A 94 8.48 32.09 -22.30
C ASP A 94 7.17 32.00 -21.52
N GLN A 95 6.97 32.93 -20.61
CA GLN A 95 5.85 32.97 -19.67
C GLN A 95 4.74 33.96 -20.11
N GLY A 96 4.94 34.66 -21.24
CA GLY A 96 4.05 35.73 -21.69
C GLY A 96 4.04 36.93 -20.75
N CYS A 97 3.02 37.79 -20.84
CA CYS A 97 2.88 38.96 -19.97
C CYS A 97 1.46 39.07 -19.46
N GLN A 98 1.32 39.43 -18.18
CA GLN A 98 0.05 39.90 -17.64
C GLN A 98 -0.45 41.13 -18.43
N ALA A 99 -1.76 41.19 -18.66
CA ALA A 99 -2.38 42.28 -19.42
C ALA A 99 -2.10 43.65 -18.76
N GLY A 100 -1.70 44.63 -19.57
CA GLY A 100 -1.40 45.98 -19.11
C GLY A 100 0.01 46.22 -18.56
N ASN A 101 0.85 45.18 -18.36
CA ASN A 101 2.23 45.39 -17.90
C ASN A 101 3.13 45.89 -19.05
N THR A 102 3.24 47.21 -19.21
CA THR A 102 4.05 47.86 -20.25
C THR A 102 5.53 47.47 -20.19
N CYS A 103 6.09 47.26 -19.00
CA CYS A 103 7.47 46.83 -18.84
C CYS A 103 7.68 45.45 -19.46
N CYS A 104 6.88 44.46 -19.01
CA CYS A 104 6.97 43.08 -19.48
C CYS A 104 6.86 43.02 -21.01
N ASN A 105 5.91 43.75 -21.59
CA ASN A 105 5.71 43.77 -23.04
C ASN A 105 6.94 44.29 -23.82
N LYS A 106 7.68 45.27 -23.30
CA LYS A 106 8.94 45.71 -23.91
C LYS A 106 10.01 44.62 -23.86
N ILE A 107 10.20 43.95 -22.72
CA ILE A 107 11.17 42.83 -22.60
C ILE A 107 10.76 41.64 -23.48
N LEU A 108 9.47 41.31 -23.54
CA LEU A 108 8.93 40.23 -24.38
C LEU A 108 9.25 40.47 -25.87
N GLN A 109 9.25 41.72 -26.33
CA GLN A 109 9.70 42.07 -27.68
C GLN A 109 11.23 41.93 -27.80
N MET A 110 12.00 42.48 -26.87
CA MET A 110 13.46 42.46 -26.92
C MET A 110 14.13 42.50 -25.54
N MET A 111 14.83 41.41 -25.19
CA MET A 111 15.67 41.32 -24.00
C MET A 111 17.05 41.94 -24.28
N GLY A 112 17.33 43.08 -23.65
CA GLY A 112 18.56 43.85 -23.84
C GLY A 112 19.69 43.46 -22.87
N LYS A 113 19.34 43.10 -21.63
CA LYS A 113 20.30 42.75 -20.57
C LYS A 113 19.72 41.70 -19.61
N PHE A 114 20.59 40.79 -19.17
CA PHE A 114 20.32 39.80 -18.12
C PHE A 114 21.30 40.04 -16.97
N GLU A 115 20.83 40.10 -15.72
CA GLU A 115 21.65 40.22 -14.53
C GLU A 115 21.40 39.03 -13.58
N VAL A 116 22.44 38.55 -12.91
CA VAL A 116 22.39 37.43 -11.98
C VAL A 116 23.31 37.66 -10.78
N MET A 117 22.86 37.26 -9.60
CA MET A 117 23.66 37.29 -8.37
C MET A 117 24.81 36.28 -8.45
N ALA A 118 25.99 36.64 -7.95
CA ALA A 118 27.15 35.75 -7.87
C ALA A 118 27.99 36.01 -6.61
N ASP A 119 28.92 35.10 -6.28
CA ASP A 119 29.90 35.37 -5.23
C ASP A 119 30.92 36.40 -5.70
N LYS A 120 31.10 37.49 -4.95
CA LYS A 120 32.07 38.55 -5.26
C LYS A 120 33.52 38.06 -5.40
N THR A 121 33.88 36.96 -4.74
CA THR A 121 35.19 36.29 -4.90
C THR A 121 35.36 35.67 -6.29
N CYS A 122 34.27 35.37 -6.99
CA CYS A 122 34.24 34.83 -8.35
C CYS A 122 34.39 35.90 -9.45
N SER A 123 34.68 37.16 -9.11
CA SER A 123 34.89 38.25 -10.07
C SER A 123 35.93 37.96 -11.16
N LYS A 124 36.88 37.06 -10.89
CA LYS A 124 37.90 36.60 -11.85
C LYS A 124 37.67 35.18 -12.38
N ALA A 125 36.55 34.54 -12.05
CA ALA A 125 36.24 33.16 -12.40
C ALA A 125 35.61 33.01 -13.79
N ILE A 126 34.89 34.02 -14.29
CA ILE A 126 34.30 33.99 -15.63
C ILE A 126 35.42 33.99 -16.68
N THR A 127 35.47 32.95 -17.52
CA THR A 127 36.43 32.79 -18.62
C THR A 127 35.79 32.92 -19.99
N ALA A 128 34.51 32.59 -20.12
CA ALA A 128 33.69 32.86 -21.29
C ALA A 128 32.22 33.03 -20.89
N VAL A 129 31.48 33.79 -21.71
CA VAL A 129 30.01 33.82 -21.71
C VAL A 129 29.57 33.73 -23.16
N THR A 130 28.53 32.95 -23.46
CA THR A 130 27.93 32.85 -24.79
C THR A 130 26.42 32.96 -24.73
N PHE A 131 25.80 33.57 -25.74
CA PHE A 131 24.35 33.53 -25.94
C PHE A 131 24.07 33.05 -27.37
N GLY A 132 23.39 31.91 -27.52
CA GLY A 132 23.14 31.31 -28.83
C GLY A 132 24.44 30.96 -29.57
N ASN A 133 25.42 30.42 -28.84
CA ASN A 133 26.80 30.16 -29.30
C ASN A 133 27.63 31.39 -29.70
N VAL A 134 27.08 32.61 -29.67
CA VAL A 134 27.83 33.87 -29.90
C VAL A 134 28.50 34.32 -28.61
N SER A 135 29.80 34.62 -28.63
CA SER A 135 30.52 35.12 -27.45
C SER A 135 30.01 36.47 -26.98
N ARG A 136 29.72 36.56 -25.68
CA ARG A 136 29.25 37.76 -24.96
C ARG A 136 30.20 38.20 -23.85
N ILE A 137 31.42 37.65 -23.80
CA ILE A 137 32.41 38.02 -22.76
C ILE A 137 32.75 39.51 -22.78
N GLY A 138 32.79 40.15 -23.96
CA GLY A 138 33.02 41.59 -24.10
C GLY A 138 31.85 42.49 -23.70
N SER A 139 30.65 41.92 -23.49
CA SER A 139 29.48 42.61 -22.92
C SER A 139 29.08 42.03 -21.56
N THR A 140 29.95 41.23 -20.95
CA THR A 140 29.79 40.71 -19.59
C THR A 140 30.59 41.57 -18.62
N HIS A 141 29.94 42.05 -17.56
CA HIS A 141 30.58 42.80 -16.49
C HIS A 141 30.31 42.12 -15.15
N PHE A 142 31.32 42.12 -14.28
CA PHE A 142 31.20 41.67 -12.90
C PHE A 142 31.30 42.89 -11.98
N ASP A 143 30.19 43.25 -11.36
CA ASP A 143 30.07 44.37 -10.43
C ASP A 143 30.33 43.83 -9.01
N THR A 144 31.25 44.45 -8.27
CA THR A 144 31.74 44.00 -6.94
C THR A 144 31.49 45.00 -5.81
N GLU A 145 30.91 46.15 -6.13
CA GLU A 145 30.57 47.25 -5.21
C GLU A 145 29.42 46.91 -4.26
N PHE A 146 28.74 45.78 -4.46
CA PHE A 146 27.59 45.33 -3.69
C PHE A 146 27.96 44.26 -2.63
N ALA A 147 27.04 43.99 -1.69
CA ALA A 147 27.28 43.06 -0.59
C ALA A 147 27.57 41.62 -1.07
N VAL A 148 26.85 41.21 -2.11
CA VAL A 148 27.09 40.04 -2.97
C VAL A 148 27.60 40.52 -4.34
N GLY A 149 28.21 39.65 -5.13
CA GLY A 149 28.61 40.01 -6.49
C GLY A 149 27.40 40.04 -7.44
N LYS A 150 27.53 40.76 -8.56
CA LYS A 150 26.55 40.71 -9.65
C LYS A 150 27.27 40.52 -10.98
N VAL A 151 26.73 39.64 -11.81
CA VAL A 151 27.12 39.50 -13.21
C VAL A 151 26.02 40.09 -14.08
N ARG A 152 26.38 40.97 -15.01
CA ARG A 152 25.46 41.50 -16.03
C ARG A 152 25.96 41.17 -17.42
N VAL A 153 25.10 40.60 -18.25
CA VAL A 153 25.35 40.36 -19.68
C VAL A 153 24.49 41.35 -20.46
N THR A 154 25.15 42.34 -21.04
CA THR A 154 24.52 43.48 -21.74
C THR A 154 24.52 43.25 -23.26
N ASN A 155 23.83 44.14 -23.98
CA ASN A 155 23.75 44.17 -25.45
C ASN A 155 23.31 42.83 -26.05
N LEU A 156 22.41 42.12 -25.38
CA LEU A 156 21.91 40.81 -25.83
C LEU A 156 21.15 40.94 -27.15
N GLY A 157 20.28 41.96 -27.29
CA GLY A 157 19.47 42.20 -28.49
C GLY A 157 18.56 41.01 -28.81
N ALA A 158 18.12 40.27 -27.78
CA ALA A 158 17.51 38.97 -27.94
C ALA A 158 16.01 39.10 -28.15
N THR A 159 15.57 38.87 -29.40
CA THR A 159 14.14 38.78 -29.74
C THR A 159 13.49 37.56 -29.11
N ARG A 160 12.15 37.56 -28.97
CA ARG A 160 11.37 36.41 -28.45
C ARG A 160 11.74 35.06 -29.06
N ALA A 161 11.99 35.02 -30.38
CA ALA A 161 12.42 33.81 -31.08
C ALA A 161 13.83 33.37 -30.68
N MET A 162 14.76 34.31 -30.49
CA MET A 162 16.13 34.02 -30.04
C MET A 162 16.14 33.53 -28.59
N VAL A 163 15.38 34.17 -27.69
CA VAL A 163 15.28 33.80 -26.27
C VAL A 163 14.80 32.35 -26.09
N ARG A 164 13.79 31.91 -26.86
CA ARG A 164 13.27 30.53 -26.84
C ARG A 164 14.24 29.47 -27.38
N THR A 165 15.20 29.85 -28.23
CA THR A 165 16.04 28.90 -29.01
C THR A 165 17.53 28.95 -28.64
N SER A 166 17.95 29.97 -27.90
CA SER A 166 19.35 30.21 -27.55
C SER A 166 19.62 29.88 -26.08
N LEU A 167 20.76 29.26 -25.81
CA LEU A 167 21.27 29.10 -24.46
C LEU A 167 22.17 30.28 -24.06
N LEU A 168 22.03 30.79 -22.84
CA LEU A 168 23.01 31.65 -22.17
C LEU A 168 23.95 30.78 -21.34
N CYS A 169 25.21 30.63 -21.74
CA CYS A 169 26.18 29.82 -21.02
C CYS A 169 27.29 30.67 -20.37
N TYR A 170 27.69 30.30 -19.16
CA TYR A 170 28.86 30.80 -18.46
C TYR A 170 29.91 29.68 -18.35
N THR A 171 31.18 29.99 -18.61
CA THR A 171 32.31 29.08 -18.36
C THR A 171 33.18 29.66 -17.25
N LEU A 172 33.32 28.92 -16.16
CA LEU A 172 33.83 29.35 -14.88
C LEU A 172 35.06 28.51 -14.48
N LYS A 173 36.10 29.13 -13.92
CA LYS A 173 37.27 28.41 -13.37
C LYS A 173 37.27 28.39 -11.84
N ALA A 174 38.08 27.52 -11.26
CA ALA A 174 38.30 27.44 -9.82
C ALA A 174 38.70 28.82 -9.22
N PRO A 175 38.28 29.14 -7.98
CA PRO A 175 37.54 28.28 -7.04
C PRO A 175 36.03 28.17 -7.29
N CYS A 176 35.50 28.86 -8.30
CA CYS A 176 34.06 28.93 -8.56
C CYS A 176 33.61 28.04 -9.72
N ASN A 177 34.19 26.84 -9.82
CA ASN A 177 33.89 25.86 -10.85
C ASN A 177 32.76 24.90 -10.43
N SER A 178 31.70 25.44 -9.82
CA SER A 178 30.43 24.75 -9.57
C SER A 178 29.28 25.76 -9.53
N PHE A 179 28.03 25.27 -9.63
CA PHE A 179 26.84 26.11 -9.57
C PHE A 179 26.78 26.93 -8.27
N ASP A 180 26.75 26.22 -7.13
CA ASP A 180 26.47 26.83 -5.83
C ASP A 180 27.58 27.78 -5.37
N ALA A 181 28.84 27.47 -5.69
CA ALA A 181 29.98 28.33 -5.37
C ALA A 181 29.95 29.65 -6.17
N PHE A 182 29.45 29.61 -7.41
CA PHE A 182 29.35 30.82 -8.23
C PHE A 182 28.09 31.64 -7.92
N PHE A 183 26.92 31.01 -7.78
CA PHE A 183 25.63 31.71 -7.60
C PHE A 183 25.26 31.97 -6.12
N GLN A 184 26.11 31.60 -5.16
CA GLN A 184 25.85 31.67 -3.70
C GLN A 184 24.51 31.03 -3.28
N SER A 185 24.15 29.89 -3.88
CA SER A 185 22.85 29.23 -3.67
C SER A 185 22.57 28.94 -2.19
N GLY A 186 23.60 28.57 -1.40
CA GLY A 186 23.47 28.40 0.06
C GLY A 186 23.06 29.65 0.86
N LYS A 187 23.21 30.87 0.32
CA LYS A 187 22.64 32.10 0.93
C LYS A 187 21.17 32.34 0.58
N LEU A 188 20.68 31.68 -0.47
CA LEU A 188 19.28 31.70 -0.87
C LEU A 188 18.46 30.59 -0.17
N GLY A 189 19.12 29.71 0.59
CA GLY A 189 18.50 28.67 1.41
C GLY A 189 18.73 27.23 0.93
N ALA A 190 19.09 27.01 -0.34
CA ALA A 190 19.29 25.66 -0.89
C ALA A 190 20.25 25.64 -2.09
N SER A 191 20.76 24.45 -2.44
CA SER A 191 21.55 24.23 -3.67
C SER A 191 20.73 24.51 -4.94
N GLY A 192 21.38 24.94 -6.01
CA GLY A 192 20.75 25.21 -7.31
C GLY A 192 19.93 26.51 -7.41
N LEU A 193 19.63 27.17 -6.29
CA LEU A 193 18.95 28.47 -6.27
C LEU A 193 19.83 29.58 -6.87
N PHE A 194 19.23 30.53 -7.58
CA PHE A 194 19.91 31.76 -7.99
C PHE A 194 18.91 32.92 -8.16
N GLN A 195 19.37 34.16 -7.93
CA GLN A 195 18.58 35.37 -8.16
C GLN A 195 18.97 36.04 -9.48
N TYR A 196 17.98 36.43 -10.29
CA TYR A 196 18.20 37.07 -11.58
C TYR A 196 17.21 38.22 -11.84
N ALA A 197 17.58 39.12 -12.75
CA ALA A 197 16.75 40.22 -13.25
C ALA A 197 16.89 40.34 -14.77
N ILE A 198 15.82 40.76 -15.45
CA ILE A 198 15.77 40.91 -16.92
C ILE A 198 15.36 42.35 -17.26
N PHE A 199 15.96 42.89 -18.33
CA PHE A 199 15.80 44.27 -18.77
C PHE A 199 15.62 44.36 -20.28
N ASN A 200 14.93 45.40 -20.73
CA ASN A 200 14.86 45.75 -22.15
C ASN A 200 16.12 46.54 -22.59
N GLU A 201 16.14 47.01 -23.83
CA GLU A 201 17.24 47.82 -24.37
C GLU A 201 17.33 49.22 -23.75
N GLN A 202 16.23 49.78 -23.25
CA GLN A 202 16.18 51.07 -22.54
C GLN A 202 16.61 50.96 -21.07
N HIS A 203 16.96 49.75 -20.62
CA HIS A 203 17.29 49.41 -19.24
C HIS A 203 16.13 49.54 -18.23
N ASP A 204 14.87 49.56 -18.71
CA ASP A 204 13.72 49.35 -17.82
C ASP A 204 13.79 47.91 -17.26
N CYS A 205 13.66 47.78 -15.94
CA CYS A 205 13.63 46.50 -15.23
C CYS A 205 12.18 46.12 -14.87
N CYS A 206 11.77 44.90 -15.22
CA CYS A 206 10.54 44.29 -14.71
C CYS A 206 10.92 43.50 -13.44
N PRO A 207 10.62 42.20 -13.19
CA PRO A 207 10.91 41.68 -11.86
C PRO A 207 12.33 41.12 -11.72
N THR A 208 12.71 41.03 -10.45
CA THR A 208 13.63 40.02 -9.95
C THR A 208 12.88 38.78 -9.54
N CYS A 209 13.43 37.62 -9.91
CA CYS A 209 12.97 36.36 -9.36
C CYS A 209 14.15 35.66 -8.67
N ILE A 210 13.88 35.02 -7.54
CA ILE A 210 14.63 33.84 -7.15
C ILE A 210 14.16 32.75 -8.11
N ASN A 211 15.05 32.26 -8.97
CA ASN A 211 14.78 31.00 -9.61
C ASN A 211 15.00 29.91 -8.56
N THR A 212 13.90 29.42 -8.00
CA THR A 212 13.83 28.02 -7.63
C THR A 212 13.93 27.23 -8.94
N PRO A 213 15.02 26.47 -9.20
CA PRO A 213 14.86 25.20 -9.91
C PRO A 213 13.59 24.52 -9.37
N PRO A 214 12.74 23.93 -10.23
CA PRO A 214 11.50 23.31 -9.79
C PRO A 214 11.84 22.38 -8.64
N ASN A 215 11.42 22.77 -7.44
CA ASN A 215 11.94 22.18 -6.23
C ASN A 215 11.40 20.75 -6.26
N LYS A 216 12.26 19.73 -6.35
CA LYS A 216 11.82 18.32 -6.31
C LYS A 216 10.97 18.07 -5.05
N THR A 217 11.15 18.90 -4.03
CA THR A 217 10.47 18.91 -2.73
C THR A 217 9.38 19.99 -2.57
N LEU A 218 8.93 20.68 -3.64
CA LEU A 218 7.64 21.40 -3.60
C LEU A 218 6.51 20.41 -3.86
N CYS A 219 6.37 19.46 -2.93
CA CYS A 219 5.17 18.66 -2.84
C CYS A 219 4.07 19.48 -2.16
N ASP A 220 2.81 19.17 -2.46
CA ASP A 220 1.79 19.40 -1.44
C ASP A 220 2.04 18.35 -0.32
N CYS A 221 2.45 18.80 0.86
CA CYS A 221 2.41 17.98 2.08
C CYS A 221 0.93 17.78 2.42
N ILE A 222 0.42 16.59 2.12
CA ILE A 222 -0.97 16.23 2.42
C ILE A 222 -1.00 15.55 3.79
N SER A 223 -1.96 15.97 4.62
CA SER A 223 -2.09 15.52 6.01
C SER A 223 -2.13 13.99 6.12
N VAL A 224 -1.29 13.46 7.02
CA VAL A 224 -1.17 12.04 7.39
C VAL A 224 -2.51 11.40 7.76
N PHE A 225 -3.39 12.18 8.37
CA PHE A 225 -4.68 11.73 8.89
C PHE A 225 -5.79 11.72 7.84
N GLU A 226 -5.52 12.24 6.63
CA GLU A 226 -6.44 12.18 5.51
C GLU A 226 -5.96 11.10 4.51
N PRO A 227 -6.80 10.13 4.13
CA PRO A 227 -6.41 9.03 3.26
C PRO A 227 -6.36 9.49 1.80
N ASN A 228 -5.58 10.52 1.49
CA ASN A 228 -5.53 11.17 0.19
C ASN A 228 -4.47 10.55 -0.75
N THR A 229 -3.81 9.48 -0.30
CA THR A 229 -3.02 8.58 -1.12
C THR A 229 -3.41 7.12 -0.86
N ARG A 230 -3.12 6.23 -1.82
CA ARG A 230 -3.22 4.79 -1.62
C ARG A 230 -1.95 4.16 -1.05
N TRP A 231 -0.79 4.82 -1.11
CA TRP A 231 0.45 4.23 -0.59
C TRP A 231 0.51 4.24 0.94
N ARG A 232 1.10 3.17 1.51
CA ARG A 232 1.32 2.99 2.95
C ARG A 232 2.72 2.44 3.18
N PHE A 233 3.31 2.80 4.31
CA PHE A 233 4.60 2.31 4.78
C PHE A 233 4.39 1.67 6.16
N ARG A 234 4.91 0.46 6.38
CA ARG A 234 4.83 -0.23 7.68
C ARG A 234 6.15 -0.92 7.98
N TYR A 235 6.56 -0.90 9.25
CA TYR A 235 7.57 -1.83 9.73
C TYR A 235 7.15 -3.30 9.50
N ARG A 236 8.14 -4.16 9.25
CA ARG A 236 7.94 -5.59 8.97
C ARG A 236 8.60 -6.46 10.03
N ALA A 237 9.90 -6.26 10.25
CA ALA A 237 10.73 -7.03 11.18
C ALA A 237 12.13 -6.42 11.28
N SER A 238 12.86 -6.79 12.32
CA SER A 238 14.30 -6.58 12.43
C SER A 238 15.04 -7.87 12.80
N GLU A 239 16.30 -8.00 12.38
CA GLU A 239 17.19 -9.10 12.79
C GLU A 239 18.63 -8.62 13.04
N LEU A 240 19.23 -9.01 14.16
CA LEU A 240 20.69 -8.89 14.38
C LEU A 240 21.41 -10.02 13.65
N LYS A 241 22.29 -9.67 12.70
CA LYS A 241 23.01 -10.65 11.87
C LYS A 241 24.44 -10.20 11.61
N GLY A 242 25.36 -10.82 12.35
CA GLY A 242 26.78 -10.46 12.32
C GLY A 242 27.00 -9.08 12.94
N SER A 243 27.52 -8.14 12.15
CA SER A 243 27.81 -6.76 12.59
C SER A 243 26.70 -5.75 12.27
N PHE A 244 25.54 -6.21 11.79
CA PHE A 244 24.44 -5.35 11.39
C PHE A 244 23.10 -5.76 12.00
N ASN A 245 22.30 -4.76 12.39
CA ASN A 245 20.88 -4.89 12.63
C ASN A 245 20.16 -4.57 11.32
N TYR A 246 19.50 -5.55 10.73
CA TYR A 246 18.68 -5.36 9.53
C TYR A 246 17.29 -4.94 9.95
N PHE A 247 16.78 -3.83 9.43
CA PHE A 247 15.40 -3.39 9.59
C PHE A 247 14.69 -3.47 8.24
N SER A 248 13.51 -4.09 8.19
CA SER A 248 12.72 -4.22 6.97
C SER A 248 11.37 -3.53 7.11
N PHE A 249 10.93 -2.92 6.02
CA PHE A 249 9.69 -2.16 5.91
C PHE A 249 8.94 -2.59 4.66
N ASN A 250 7.63 -2.79 4.78
CA ASN A 250 6.73 -3.06 3.66
C ASN A 250 6.17 -1.73 3.12
N ILE A 251 6.17 -1.56 1.80
CA ILE A 251 5.48 -0.45 1.12
C ILE A 251 4.43 -1.04 0.19
N PHE A 252 3.17 -0.63 0.35
CA PHE A 252 2.03 -1.23 -0.35
C PHE A 252 0.98 -0.21 -0.72
N ALA A 253 0.11 -0.55 -1.67
CA ALA A 253 -1.06 0.25 -2.02
C ALA A 253 -2.33 -0.33 -1.38
N VAL A 254 -3.18 0.52 -0.79
CA VAL A 254 -4.55 0.15 -0.41
C VAL A 254 -5.51 0.25 -1.62
N PRO A 255 -6.72 -0.30 -1.55
CA PRO A 255 -7.75 -0.09 -2.57
C PRO A 255 -8.13 1.38 -2.79
N SER A 256 -8.73 1.68 -3.95
CA SER A 256 -8.95 3.06 -4.40
C SER A 256 -10.11 3.77 -3.71
N ASP A 257 -11.11 3.02 -3.25
CA ASP A 257 -12.25 3.46 -2.45
C ASP A 257 -11.86 3.85 -1.01
N GLN A 258 -10.75 3.32 -0.50
CA GLN A 258 -10.11 3.81 0.73
C GLN A 258 -9.35 5.13 0.53
N CYS A 259 -9.32 5.69 -0.68
CA CYS A 259 -8.72 6.99 -0.92
C CYS A 259 -9.76 8.09 -1.14
N LEU A 260 -9.59 9.21 -0.43
CA LEU A 260 -10.43 10.39 -0.61
C LEU A 260 -9.79 11.34 -1.64
N GLU A 261 -10.48 11.53 -2.77
CA GLU A 261 -10.08 12.50 -3.79
C GLU A 261 -10.28 13.93 -3.28
N VAL A 262 -9.22 14.74 -3.34
CA VAL A 262 -9.28 16.16 -2.98
C VAL A 262 -9.84 16.96 -4.15
N ASN A 263 -11.17 16.99 -4.24
CA ASN A 263 -11.97 17.52 -5.37
C ASN A 263 -11.73 18.99 -5.79
N THR A 264 -10.82 19.72 -5.15
CA THR A 264 -10.59 21.16 -5.39
C THR A 264 -9.48 21.46 -6.40
N ARG A 265 -8.80 20.45 -6.96
CA ARG A 265 -7.62 20.61 -7.84
C ARG A 265 -7.64 19.69 -9.06
N PRO A 266 -6.97 20.05 -10.18
CA PRO A 266 -6.81 19.18 -11.33
C PRO A 266 -5.70 18.14 -11.09
N GLY A 267 -6.08 16.98 -10.56
CA GLY A 267 -5.17 15.86 -10.27
C GLY A 267 -5.48 15.20 -8.93
N PHE A 268 -5.17 13.92 -8.78
CA PHE A 268 -5.42 13.17 -7.55
C PHE A 268 -4.15 12.46 -7.06
N CYS A 269 -4.01 12.39 -5.74
CA CYS A 269 -2.89 11.73 -5.06
C CYS A 269 -3.18 10.26 -4.68
N CYS A 270 -4.42 9.81 -4.93
CA CYS A 270 -4.84 8.43 -4.75
C CYS A 270 -3.99 7.46 -5.57
N ASP A 271 -3.99 7.62 -6.89
CA ASP A 271 -3.17 6.85 -7.81
C ASP A 271 -1.85 7.56 -8.14
N GLN A 272 -1.28 8.30 -7.18
CA GLN A 272 0.07 8.84 -7.38
C GLN A 272 1.07 7.71 -7.67
N THR A 273 2.11 8.03 -8.42
CA THR A 273 3.25 7.12 -8.51
C THR A 273 4.00 7.11 -7.18
N LEU A 274 4.75 6.06 -6.87
CA LEU A 274 5.75 6.07 -5.80
C LEU A 274 7.12 6.19 -6.46
N ASP A 275 7.80 7.31 -6.26
CA ASP A 275 9.17 7.56 -6.75
C ASP A 275 10.13 8.16 -5.73
N SER A 276 9.69 8.44 -4.50
CA SER A 276 10.60 8.46 -3.36
C SER A 276 10.02 7.77 -2.11
N ILE A 277 10.93 7.21 -1.30
CA ILE A 277 10.67 6.84 0.09
C ILE A 277 11.64 7.63 0.95
N GLU A 278 11.12 8.30 1.98
CA GLU A 278 11.90 8.92 3.04
C GLU A 278 11.59 8.28 4.39
N VAL A 279 12.65 8.04 5.17
CA VAL A 279 12.58 7.44 6.51
C VAL A 279 13.30 8.36 7.49
N ALA A 280 12.61 8.81 8.54
CA ALA A 280 13.16 9.75 9.50
C ALA A 280 14.39 9.18 10.26
N LEU A 281 15.33 10.05 10.59
CA LEU A 281 16.48 9.74 11.45
C LEU A 281 16.62 10.77 12.59
N SER A 282 16.98 10.29 13.79
CA SER A 282 17.23 11.14 14.95
C SER A 282 18.29 12.19 14.62
N GLY A 283 18.09 13.42 15.09
CA GLY A 283 18.98 14.56 14.84
C GLY A 283 20.45 14.30 15.18
N GLU A 284 20.73 13.38 16.11
CA GLU A 284 22.10 12.95 16.45
C GLU A 284 22.80 12.19 15.30
N PHE A 285 22.03 11.43 14.51
CA PHE A 285 22.53 10.64 13.37
C PHE A 285 22.47 11.42 12.04
N MET A 286 21.77 12.57 11.98
CA MET A 286 21.67 13.42 10.79
C MET A 286 23.00 13.99 10.25
N ASN A 287 24.10 13.84 10.99
CA ASN A 287 25.46 14.17 10.54
C ASN A 287 26.37 12.93 10.37
N SER A 288 25.83 11.72 10.54
CA SER A 288 26.58 10.46 10.47
C SER A 288 25.79 9.28 9.88
N TRP A 289 24.65 9.53 9.22
CA TRP A 289 23.71 8.52 8.71
C TRP A 289 24.38 7.41 7.90
N TRP A 290 25.38 7.72 7.06
CA TRP A 290 26.11 6.73 6.26
C TRP A 290 27.01 5.78 7.07
N LYS A 291 27.30 6.12 8.34
CA LYS A 291 27.99 5.23 9.29
C LYS A 291 26.98 4.35 10.04
N LEU A 292 25.84 4.94 10.39
CA LEU A 292 24.72 4.26 11.04
C LEU A 292 24.10 3.23 10.10
N VAL A 293 23.63 3.66 8.92
CA VAL A 293 23.04 2.81 7.87
C VAL A 293 24.02 2.74 6.70
N PRO A 294 24.99 1.82 6.67
CA PRO A 294 25.93 1.73 5.56
C PRO A 294 25.36 1.13 4.26
N ASN A 295 24.30 0.31 4.30
CA ASN A 295 23.75 -0.34 3.10
C ASN A 295 22.22 -0.44 3.13
N PHE A 296 21.61 -0.54 1.94
CA PHE A 296 20.18 -0.77 1.76
C PHE A 296 19.88 -1.71 0.57
N TRP A 297 18.67 -2.27 0.56
CA TRP A 297 18.08 -3.00 -0.55
C TRP A 297 16.59 -2.65 -0.65
N LEU A 298 16.09 -2.43 -1.86
CA LEU A 298 14.68 -2.26 -2.18
C LEU A 298 14.25 -3.40 -3.11
N TYR A 299 13.29 -4.21 -2.68
CA TYR A 299 12.77 -5.36 -3.40
C TYR A 299 11.38 -5.08 -3.97
N ASP A 300 11.11 -5.65 -5.14
CA ASP A 300 9.81 -5.62 -5.82
C ASP A 300 8.87 -6.72 -5.32
N VAL A 301 7.63 -6.70 -5.81
CA VAL A 301 6.56 -7.64 -5.43
C VAL A 301 6.86 -9.11 -5.76
N ASP A 302 7.82 -9.37 -6.64
CA ASP A 302 8.31 -10.71 -7.00
C ASP A 302 9.60 -11.11 -6.25
N GLY A 303 10.11 -10.25 -5.35
CA GLY A 303 11.35 -10.42 -4.63
C GLY A 303 12.62 -10.03 -5.41
N SER A 304 12.50 -9.54 -6.64
CA SER A 304 13.65 -9.01 -7.40
C SER A 304 14.13 -7.68 -6.81
N THR A 305 15.42 -7.37 -6.94
CA THR A 305 15.98 -6.10 -6.45
C THR A 305 15.68 -4.95 -7.42
N ILE A 306 14.95 -3.93 -6.95
CA ILE A 306 14.71 -2.68 -7.67
C ILE A 306 15.97 -1.80 -7.61
N ASP A 307 16.49 -1.60 -6.39
CA ASP A 307 17.73 -0.87 -6.13
C ASP A 307 18.43 -1.45 -4.90
N SER A 308 19.75 -1.30 -4.81
CA SER A 308 20.52 -1.64 -3.62
C SER A 308 21.92 -1.03 -3.68
N GLY A 309 22.49 -0.72 -2.53
CA GLY A 309 23.85 -0.21 -2.51
C GLY A 309 24.30 0.34 -1.17
N LYS A 310 25.38 1.12 -1.24
CA LYS A 310 25.93 1.84 -0.10
C LYS A 310 25.26 3.20 0.04
N ILE A 311 24.78 3.50 1.24
CA ILE A 311 24.31 4.83 1.59
C ILE A 311 25.47 5.83 1.45
N SER A 312 25.14 7.01 0.93
CA SER A 312 26.09 8.07 0.62
C SER A 312 25.42 9.44 0.79
N THR A 313 26.12 10.52 0.43
CA THR A 313 25.58 11.89 0.46
C THR A 313 24.33 12.10 -0.41
N GLN A 314 24.10 11.20 -1.37
CA GLN A 314 22.93 11.21 -2.27
C GLN A 314 21.63 10.84 -1.55
N HIS A 315 21.72 10.07 -0.45
CA HIS A 315 20.58 9.54 0.29
C HIS A 315 20.23 10.40 1.50
N LYS A 316 20.70 11.65 1.54
CA LYS A 316 20.41 12.57 2.64
C LYS A 316 19.19 13.41 2.29
N SER A 317 18.18 13.42 3.14
CA SER A 317 17.17 14.47 3.16
C SER A 317 17.29 15.31 4.44
N ASP A 318 16.41 16.30 4.58
CA ASP A 318 16.27 17.03 5.85
C ASP A 318 15.47 16.22 6.89
N PHE A 319 14.80 15.14 6.44
CA PHE A 319 14.03 14.20 7.26
C PHE A 319 14.90 13.05 7.80
N GLY A 320 15.79 12.53 6.96
CA GLY A 320 16.63 11.38 7.30
C GLY A 320 17.29 10.78 6.07
N LEU A 321 16.80 9.60 5.69
CA LEU A 321 17.24 8.87 4.51
C LEU A 321 16.21 9.02 3.39
N ILE A 322 16.68 9.29 2.16
CA ILE A 322 15.85 9.30 0.95
C ILE A 322 16.32 8.24 -0.06
N PHE A 323 15.36 7.60 -0.72
CA PHE A 323 15.53 6.66 -1.81
C PHE A 323 14.66 7.12 -2.99
N ASP A 324 15.24 7.74 -4.03
CA ASP A 324 14.51 8.38 -5.15
C ASP A 324 14.87 7.87 -6.56
N THR A 325 15.48 6.68 -6.61
CA THR A 325 16.08 6.05 -7.81
C THR A 325 15.11 5.17 -8.61
N PHE A 326 13.87 5.02 -8.15
CA PHE A 326 12.89 4.09 -8.70
C PHE A 326 11.55 4.77 -9.02
N LYS A 327 10.63 4.04 -9.66
CA LYS A 327 9.25 4.49 -9.88
C LYS A 327 8.30 3.29 -9.95
N ARG A 328 7.20 3.32 -9.21
CA ARG A 328 6.12 2.32 -9.25
C ARG A 328 4.75 2.99 -9.29
N ASN A 329 3.76 2.35 -9.87
CA ASN A 329 2.36 2.81 -9.88
C ASN A 329 1.48 1.87 -9.05
N THR A 330 0.32 2.34 -8.59
CA THR A 330 -0.71 1.54 -7.90
C THR A 330 -1.31 0.41 -8.77
N THR A 331 -1.05 0.44 -10.07
CA THR A 331 -1.35 -0.64 -11.04
C THR A 331 -0.24 -1.67 -11.20
N GLN A 332 0.97 -1.40 -10.69
CA GLN A 332 2.11 -2.32 -10.67
C GLN A 332 2.28 -3.00 -9.30
N VAL A 333 1.84 -2.33 -8.23
CA VAL A 333 1.74 -2.87 -6.87
C VAL A 333 0.27 -2.86 -6.49
N LEU A 334 -0.43 -3.97 -6.77
CA LEU A 334 -1.86 -4.11 -6.49
C LEU A 334 -2.10 -4.29 -4.98
N PRO A 335 -3.30 -3.98 -4.47
CA PRO A 335 -3.66 -4.26 -3.08
C PRO A 335 -3.41 -5.72 -2.68
N GLY A 336 -2.71 -5.91 -1.56
CA GLY A 336 -2.21 -7.21 -1.11
C GLY A 336 -0.83 -7.62 -1.63
N GLN A 337 -0.20 -6.81 -2.50
CA GLN A 337 1.21 -6.92 -2.85
C GLN A 337 2.04 -5.88 -2.09
N GLU A 338 3.30 -6.22 -1.80
CA GLU A 338 4.20 -5.40 -0.99
C GLU A 338 5.58 -5.29 -1.67
N LEU A 339 6.10 -4.06 -1.76
CA LEU A 339 7.53 -3.79 -1.93
C LEU A 339 8.21 -3.91 -0.56
N VAL A 340 9.52 -4.17 -0.53
CA VAL A 340 10.26 -4.30 0.73
C VAL A 340 11.52 -3.45 0.72
N LEU A 341 11.61 -2.46 1.62
CA LEU A 341 12.84 -1.73 1.89
C LEU A 341 13.56 -2.36 3.09
N THR A 342 14.79 -2.81 2.92
CA THR A 342 15.65 -3.33 3.99
C THR A 342 16.87 -2.44 4.18
N LEU A 343 17.08 -1.96 5.41
CA LEU A 343 18.21 -1.13 5.83
C LEU A 343 19.14 -1.94 6.74
N ALA A 344 20.44 -1.96 6.48
CA ALA A 344 21.43 -2.54 7.38
C ALA A 344 22.04 -1.45 8.26
N LEU A 345 21.72 -1.46 9.55
CA LEU A 345 22.27 -0.57 10.58
C LEU A 345 23.50 -1.21 11.21
N ASN A 346 24.54 -0.42 11.49
CA ASN A 346 25.76 -0.86 12.15
C ASN A 346 25.49 -1.13 13.64
N ALA A 347 25.53 -2.40 14.04
CA ALA A 347 25.21 -2.84 15.41
C ALA A 347 26.18 -2.27 16.47
N SER A 348 27.36 -1.77 16.08
CA SER A 348 28.29 -1.08 16.99
C SER A 348 27.92 0.39 17.26
N ILE A 349 26.97 0.95 16.51
CA ILE A 349 26.43 2.32 16.68
C ILE A 349 25.01 2.25 17.22
N TRP A 350 24.19 1.36 16.67
CA TRP A 350 22.82 1.12 17.10
C TRP A 350 22.56 -0.38 17.23
N ASN A 351 22.59 -0.87 18.47
CA ASN A 351 22.42 -2.30 18.77
C ASN A 351 20.97 -2.70 19.11
N ASP A 352 20.06 -1.73 19.23
CA ASP A 352 18.65 -2.02 19.49
C ASP A 352 17.97 -2.55 18.21
N THR A 353 17.20 -3.62 18.37
CA THR A 353 16.36 -4.21 17.31
C THR A 353 14.86 -3.90 17.53
N ALA A 354 14.46 -3.53 18.75
CA ALA A 354 13.08 -3.17 19.09
C ALA A 354 12.74 -1.72 18.76
N ALA A 355 13.76 -0.87 18.56
CA ALA A 355 13.58 0.53 18.14
C ALA A 355 14.43 0.88 16.92
N PHE A 356 13.91 1.74 16.03
CA PHE A 356 14.66 2.34 14.94
C PHE A 356 15.09 3.77 15.32
N PRO A 357 16.30 4.22 14.93
CA PRO A 357 16.86 5.50 15.38
C PRO A 357 16.28 6.72 14.63
N CYS A 358 14.96 6.92 14.65
CA CYS A 358 14.27 8.02 13.95
C CYS A 358 14.15 9.33 14.74
N GLY A 359 14.29 9.30 16.07
CA GLY A 359 13.96 10.43 16.94
C GLY A 359 12.53 10.34 17.47
N GLN A 360 11.97 11.47 17.91
CA GLN A 360 10.56 11.57 18.26
C GLN A 360 9.78 12.07 17.03
N SER A 361 8.60 11.50 16.77
CA SER A 361 7.72 11.93 15.69
C SER A 361 7.33 13.41 15.81
N HIS A 362 7.28 14.14 14.68
CA HIS A 362 6.72 15.51 14.66
C HIS A 362 5.19 15.54 14.55
N LEU A 363 4.57 14.38 14.31
CA LEU A 363 3.15 14.17 14.08
C LEU A 363 2.42 13.62 15.33
N VAL A 364 3.12 12.83 16.15
CA VAL A 364 2.58 12.19 17.35
C VAL A 364 3.54 12.34 18.52
N ASP A 365 3.06 12.85 19.66
CA ASP A 365 3.85 13.11 20.88
C ASP A 365 4.03 11.83 21.73
N GLU A 366 4.39 10.72 21.09
CA GLU A 366 4.54 9.40 21.70
C GLU A 366 5.88 8.76 21.31
N GLY A 367 6.47 7.98 22.24
CA GLY A 367 7.75 7.31 22.04
C GLY A 367 7.64 6.07 21.15
N GLY A 368 8.71 5.74 20.42
CA GLY A 368 8.74 4.54 19.55
C GLY A 368 8.03 4.70 18.20
N ILE A 369 7.36 5.84 17.98
CA ILE A 369 6.76 6.24 16.70
C ILE A 369 7.77 7.02 15.86
N CYS A 370 7.89 6.63 14.60
CA CYS A 370 8.80 7.23 13.63
C CYS A 370 8.06 7.74 12.40
N ASP A 371 8.50 8.88 11.87
CA ASP A 371 7.88 9.43 10.67
C ASP A 371 8.48 8.83 9.38
N TYR A 372 7.65 8.78 8.34
CA TYR A 372 8.00 8.48 6.96
C TYR A 372 7.38 9.51 6.02
N LEU A 373 7.90 9.61 4.80
CA LEU A 373 7.28 10.40 3.72
C LEU A 373 7.40 9.60 2.41
N LEU A 374 6.31 9.54 1.64
CA LEU A 374 6.29 8.83 0.33
C LEU A 374 6.03 9.84 -0.78
N GLY A 375 7.02 10.07 -1.64
CA GLY A 375 6.92 11.02 -2.74
C GLY A 375 6.42 10.40 -4.04
N GLY A 376 5.69 11.22 -4.81
CA GLY A 376 5.08 10.78 -6.06
C GLY A 376 4.60 11.87 -6.99
N ASP A 377 4.56 11.56 -8.29
CA ASP A 377 3.83 12.36 -9.27
C ASP A 377 2.31 12.14 -9.14
N GLN A 378 1.55 13.25 -9.12
CA GLN A 378 0.08 13.22 -9.29
C GLN A 378 -0.30 12.53 -10.60
N THR A 379 -1.39 11.75 -10.57
CA THR A 379 -1.94 11.13 -11.78
C THR A 379 -3.44 11.38 -11.96
N PHE A 380 -3.88 11.22 -13.21
CA PHE A 380 -5.28 11.18 -13.64
C PHE A 380 -5.37 10.21 -14.82
N ASP A 381 -6.34 9.28 -14.83
CA ASP A 381 -6.43 8.19 -15.83
C ASP A 381 -5.10 7.43 -16.05
N ASN A 382 -4.38 7.09 -14.96
CA ASN A 382 -3.04 6.47 -14.98
C ASN A 382 -1.96 7.25 -15.75
N LYS A 383 -2.16 8.55 -16.00
CA LYS A 383 -1.17 9.43 -16.64
C LYS A 383 -0.73 10.50 -15.65
N LYS A 384 0.58 10.80 -15.66
CA LYS A 384 1.13 11.94 -14.92
C LYS A 384 0.35 13.21 -15.28
N VAL A 385 -0.10 13.95 -14.28
CA VAL A 385 -0.69 15.28 -14.48
C VAL A 385 0.39 16.23 -14.95
N ILE A 386 0.16 16.88 -16.09
CA ILE A 386 1.04 17.90 -16.67
C ILE A 386 0.20 19.15 -16.84
N SER A 387 0.71 20.30 -16.38
CA SER A 387 0.04 21.59 -16.58
C SER A 387 -0.19 21.84 -18.08
N PRO A 388 -1.38 22.27 -18.52
CA PRO A 388 -1.62 22.65 -19.92
C PRO A 388 -0.70 23.75 -20.45
N LEU A 389 -0.05 24.51 -19.56
CA LEU A 389 0.92 25.56 -19.87
C LEU A 389 2.39 25.07 -19.85
N GLY A 390 2.63 23.81 -19.46
CA GLY A 390 3.97 23.24 -19.29
C GLY A 390 4.64 23.58 -17.96
N ASP A 391 3.93 24.24 -17.04
CA ASP A 391 4.43 24.56 -15.70
C ASP A 391 4.52 23.34 -14.77
N TYR A 392 5.26 23.51 -13.68
CA TYR A 392 5.45 22.50 -12.64
C TYR A 392 4.12 22.17 -11.94
N VAL A 393 3.77 20.89 -11.90
CA VAL A 393 2.71 20.35 -11.05
C VAL A 393 3.40 19.76 -9.81
N PRO A 394 3.04 20.20 -8.59
CA PRO A 394 3.54 19.60 -7.35
C PRO A 394 3.37 18.08 -7.33
N GLY A 395 4.39 17.38 -6.83
CA GLY A 395 4.21 15.99 -6.40
C GLY A 395 3.29 15.93 -5.18
N CYS A 396 2.80 14.74 -4.85
CA CYS A 396 2.26 14.50 -3.51
C CYS A 396 3.39 13.94 -2.66
N CYS A 397 3.50 14.44 -1.42
CA CYS A 397 4.36 13.86 -0.40
C CYS A 397 3.54 13.70 0.87
N PRO A 398 2.62 12.71 0.91
CA PRO A 398 2.03 12.24 2.16
C PRO A 398 3.14 11.86 3.13
N GLU A 399 3.18 12.59 4.24
CA GLU A 399 3.87 12.18 5.45
C GLU A 399 3.06 11.06 6.14
N GLY A 400 3.70 10.33 7.04
CA GLY A 400 3.04 9.29 7.82
C GLY A 400 3.87 8.85 9.02
N VAL A 401 3.27 8.01 9.86
CA VAL A 401 3.92 7.43 11.05
C VAL A 401 3.93 5.91 11.00
N TYR A 402 4.97 5.29 11.55
CA TYR A 402 5.10 3.86 11.76
C TYR A 402 5.69 3.54 13.15
N LEU A 403 5.29 2.40 13.72
CA LEU A 403 5.81 1.86 14.99
C LEU A 403 6.87 0.77 14.69
N ILE A 404 7.94 0.68 15.51
CA ILE A 404 9.03 -0.34 15.40
C ILE A 404 9.11 -1.30 16.57
N GLU A 405 8.58 -0.88 17.71
CA GLU A 405 7.67 -1.80 18.35
C GLU A 405 6.72 -2.23 17.23
N ASN A 406 6.93 -3.46 16.75
CA ASN A 406 5.78 -4.23 16.34
C ASN A 406 4.80 -3.95 17.48
N PRO A 407 3.58 -3.44 17.23
CA PRO A 407 2.53 -4.06 17.96
C PRO A 407 2.79 -5.56 17.73
N GLU A 408 3.33 -6.22 18.77
CA GLU A 408 2.54 -7.28 19.35
C GLU A 408 1.13 -6.80 19.14
N VAL A 409 0.38 -7.52 18.31
CA VAL A 409 -1.06 -7.48 18.46
C VAL A 409 -1.26 -8.05 19.86
N LEU A 410 -1.03 -7.17 20.85
CA LEU A 410 -1.74 -7.06 22.09
C LEU A 410 -3.12 -7.48 21.65
N CYS A 411 -3.57 -8.59 22.19
CA CYS A 411 -4.91 -9.07 21.93
C CYS A 411 -5.88 -8.14 22.68
N GLY A 412 -5.86 -6.84 22.35
CA GLY A 412 -6.94 -5.88 22.46
C GLY A 412 -8.02 -6.12 21.40
N CYS A 413 -7.84 -7.17 20.58
CA CYS A 413 -8.98 -8.01 20.28
C CYS A 413 -9.46 -8.67 21.57
N THR A 414 -10.42 -8.03 22.25
CA THR A 414 -11.06 -8.58 23.46
C THR A 414 -11.51 -10.02 23.18
N ASP A 415 -11.13 -10.94 24.04
CA ASP A 415 -11.57 -12.34 23.98
C ASP A 415 -13.02 -12.49 24.46
N ASN A 416 -13.57 -11.43 25.06
CA ASN A 416 -14.96 -11.31 25.43
C ASN A 416 -15.81 -10.90 24.21
N MET A 417 -16.29 -11.90 23.47
CA MET A 417 -17.27 -11.70 22.38
C MET A 417 -18.49 -10.86 22.81
N LEU A 418 -18.82 -10.79 24.11
CA LEU A 418 -19.97 -10.07 24.63
C LEU A 418 -19.86 -8.54 24.50
N GLU A 419 -18.64 -8.01 24.43
CA GLU A 419 -18.36 -6.57 24.19
C GLU A 419 -18.57 -6.18 22.72
N SER A 420 -18.57 -7.15 21.80
CA SER A 420 -19.00 -6.89 20.42
C SER A 420 -20.53 -6.74 20.36
N PRO A 421 -21.07 -5.83 19.53
CA PRO A 421 -22.47 -5.83 19.15
C PRO A 421 -22.80 -6.89 18.08
N TYR A 422 -21.84 -7.71 17.62
CA TYR A 422 -22.05 -8.74 16.59
C TYR A 422 -21.81 -10.16 17.14
N ARG A 423 -22.63 -11.13 16.70
CA ARG A 423 -22.42 -12.57 16.91
C ARG A 423 -22.36 -13.27 15.56
N LEU A 424 -21.52 -14.29 15.43
CA LEU A 424 -21.51 -15.19 14.29
C LEU A 424 -22.19 -16.51 14.66
N ALA A 425 -23.12 -16.98 13.84
CA ALA A 425 -23.66 -18.34 13.89
C ALA A 425 -23.38 -19.03 12.56
N ALA A 426 -22.86 -20.26 12.59
CA ALA A 426 -22.68 -21.04 11.36
C ALA A 426 -24.01 -21.68 10.94
N ALA A 427 -24.28 -21.79 9.63
CA ALA A 427 -25.38 -22.60 9.14
C ALA A 427 -25.10 -24.10 9.36
N ALA A 428 -26.17 -24.89 9.58
CA ALA A 428 -26.05 -26.30 9.99
C ALA A 428 -25.35 -27.22 8.97
N ALA A 429 -25.35 -26.88 7.68
CA ALA A 429 -24.63 -27.61 6.64
C ALA A 429 -24.29 -26.68 5.46
N PRO A 430 -23.16 -26.92 4.75
CA PRO A 430 -22.88 -26.24 3.49
C PRO A 430 -23.83 -26.72 2.39
N GLU A 431 -24.28 -25.80 1.56
CA GLU A 431 -25.19 -26.08 0.45
C GLU A 431 -24.43 -26.32 -0.86
N PRO A 432 -24.91 -27.21 -1.76
CA PRO A 432 -24.40 -27.29 -3.12
C PRO A 432 -24.62 -25.97 -3.87
N ALA A 433 -23.53 -25.38 -4.39
CA ALA A 433 -23.62 -24.15 -5.18
C ALA A 433 -23.63 -24.47 -6.69
N ASN A 434 -22.47 -24.52 -7.35
CA ASN A 434 -22.39 -24.81 -8.79
C ASN A 434 -21.08 -25.52 -9.15
N ARG A 435 -21.10 -26.43 -10.12
CA ARG A 435 -19.90 -27.08 -10.68
C ARG A 435 -18.97 -27.74 -9.64
N GLY A 436 -19.55 -28.36 -8.60
CA GLY A 436 -18.79 -29.02 -7.53
C GLY A 436 -18.24 -28.09 -6.46
N THR A 437 -18.72 -26.84 -6.36
CA THR A 437 -18.47 -25.97 -5.21
C THR A 437 -19.56 -26.11 -4.14
N LEU A 438 -19.17 -25.84 -2.89
CA LEU A 438 -20.02 -25.80 -1.71
C LEU A 438 -20.06 -24.37 -1.16
N ARG A 439 -21.24 -23.93 -0.73
CA ARG A 439 -21.47 -22.65 -0.06
C ARG A 439 -21.59 -22.87 1.44
N TYR A 440 -20.68 -22.27 2.20
CA TYR A 440 -20.73 -22.19 3.65
C TYR A 440 -21.34 -20.84 4.03
N SER A 441 -22.46 -20.85 4.77
CA SER A 441 -23.18 -19.64 5.17
C SER A 441 -23.03 -19.39 6.66
N TYR A 442 -22.91 -18.13 7.04
CA TYR A 442 -22.82 -17.68 8.42
C TYR A 442 -23.75 -16.48 8.64
N ASP A 443 -24.55 -16.52 9.70
CA ASP A 443 -25.40 -15.42 10.10
C ASP A 443 -24.64 -14.52 11.09
N ILE A 444 -24.50 -13.24 10.74
CA ILE A 444 -23.93 -12.19 11.55
C ILE A 444 -25.11 -11.42 12.15
N SER A 445 -25.49 -11.73 13.39
CA SER A 445 -26.58 -11.06 14.09
C SER A 445 -26.06 -9.93 14.96
N THR A 446 -26.84 -8.85 15.10
CA THR A 446 -26.54 -7.79 16.07
C THR A 446 -27.28 -7.95 17.39
N THR A 447 -26.54 -7.85 18.48
CA THR A 447 -27.05 -7.96 19.85
C THR A 447 -26.79 -6.69 20.64
N GLU A 448 -27.40 -6.57 21.83
CA GLU A 448 -26.87 -5.65 22.82
C GLU A 448 -25.49 -6.15 23.26
N ALA A 449 -24.52 -5.24 23.28
CA ALA A 449 -23.17 -5.51 23.72
C ALA A 449 -23.06 -5.19 25.23
N MET A 450 -22.34 -6.02 25.97
CA MET A 450 -22.06 -5.76 27.37
C MET A 450 -21.03 -4.63 27.47
N ALA A 451 -21.31 -3.63 28.31
CA ALA A 451 -20.29 -2.66 28.67
C ALA A 451 -19.15 -3.37 29.42
N PRO A 452 -17.88 -3.01 29.17
CA PRO A 452 -16.76 -3.60 29.90
C PRO A 452 -16.91 -3.36 31.40
N GLU A 453 -16.55 -4.35 32.23
CA GLU A 453 -16.71 -4.27 33.69
C GLU A 453 -15.75 -3.26 34.36
N VAL A 454 -14.73 -2.82 33.61
CA VAL A 454 -13.70 -1.86 34.02
C VAL A 454 -13.63 -0.73 32.99
N TRP A 455 -13.04 0.41 33.36
CA TRP A 455 -12.90 1.62 32.54
C TRP A 455 -11.84 1.46 31.43
N GLU A 456 -11.93 0.39 30.64
CA GLU A 456 -11.05 0.15 29.50
C GLU A 456 -11.45 1.05 28.32
N GLU A 457 -10.46 1.59 27.61
CA GLU A 457 -10.66 2.62 26.60
C GLU A 457 -11.25 2.05 25.28
N SER A 458 -11.13 0.73 25.06
CA SER A 458 -11.61 -0.02 23.90
C SER A 458 -13.08 -0.46 24.00
N ASN A 459 -14.02 0.50 24.04
CA ASN A 459 -15.45 0.18 24.07
C ASN A 459 -15.99 -0.24 22.69
N CYS A 460 -16.05 -1.56 22.45
CA CYS A 460 -16.57 -2.17 21.23
C CYS A 460 -18.06 -1.93 20.95
N ASN A 461 -18.87 -1.46 21.92
CA ASN A 461 -20.34 -1.40 21.79
C ASN A 461 -20.84 -0.62 20.57
N ASN A 462 -20.09 0.38 20.09
CA ASN A 462 -20.45 1.23 18.96
C ASN A 462 -19.63 0.93 17.68
N MET A 463 -18.99 -0.23 17.59
CA MET A 463 -18.16 -0.57 16.43
C MET A 463 -19.01 -0.75 15.15
N ASP A 464 -18.62 -0.03 14.09
CA ASP A 464 -18.96 -0.39 12.72
C ASP A 464 -18.19 -1.67 12.33
N LEU A 465 -18.73 -2.52 11.44
CA LEU A 465 -18.03 -3.72 10.98
C LEU A 465 -17.23 -3.42 9.70
N ASP A 466 -15.90 -3.37 9.82
CA ASP A 466 -15.00 -3.20 8.68
C ASP A 466 -14.42 -4.53 8.19
N ARG A 467 -14.11 -5.48 9.09
CA ARG A 467 -13.53 -6.77 8.68
C ARG A 467 -14.05 -7.94 9.48
N ILE A 468 -14.01 -9.11 8.84
CA ILE A 468 -14.33 -10.41 9.42
C ILE A 468 -13.18 -11.35 9.10
N ARG A 469 -12.43 -11.81 10.10
CA ARG A 469 -11.51 -12.94 9.97
C ARG A 469 -12.22 -14.21 10.42
N LEU A 470 -12.13 -15.26 9.61
CA LEU A 470 -12.51 -16.62 9.96
C LEU A 470 -11.24 -17.48 10.01
N TYR A 471 -11.05 -18.25 11.06
CA TYR A 471 -9.99 -19.25 11.13
C TYR A 471 -10.44 -20.52 10.40
N VAL A 472 -9.79 -20.77 9.26
CA VAL A 472 -10.18 -21.77 8.27
C VAL A 472 -9.18 -22.91 8.22
N ARG A 473 -9.60 -24.06 7.70
CA ARG A 473 -8.68 -25.19 7.51
C ARG A 473 -7.58 -24.82 6.51
N ALA A 474 -6.41 -25.42 6.64
CA ALA A 474 -5.24 -25.11 5.80
C ALA A 474 -5.43 -25.42 4.29
N GLU A 475 -6.42 -26.23 3.92
CA GLU A 475 -6.78 -26.45 2.50
C GLU A 475 -7.52 -25.25 1.88
N VAL A 476 -8.07 -24.34 2.71
CA VAL A 476 -8.79 -23.14 2.26
C VAL A 476 -7.78 -22.06 1.85
N THR A 477 -7.57 -21.96 0.55
CA THR A 477 -6.58 -21.08 -0.10
C THR A 477 -7.25 -20.12 -1.10
N PRO A 478 -6.54 -19.10 -1.61
CA PRO A 478 -7.07 -18.24 -2.68
C PRO A 478 -7.55 -19.00 -3.92
N ALA A 479 -7.01 -20.19 -4.19
CA ALA A 479 -7.38 -21.02 -5.33
C ALA A 479 -8.67 -21.84 -5.09
N THR A 480 -9.04 -22.11 -3.84
CA THR A 480 -10.25 -22.87 -3.49
C THR A 480 -11.47 -21.97 -3.31
N VAL A 481 -11.32 -20.72 -2.90
CA VAL A 481 -12.46 -19.80 -2.69
C VAL A 481 -12.88 -19.19 -4.03
N SER A 482 -14.10 -19.49 -4.48
CA SER A 482 -14.61 -19.00 -5.77
C SER A 482 -15.31 -17.65 -5.68
N SER A 483 -15.95 -17.36 -4.54
CA SER A 483 -16.75 -16.15 -4.33
C SER A 483 -17.13 -15.99 -2.85
N ILE A 484 -17.23 -14.74 -2.40
CA ILE A 484 -17.79 -14.39 -1.08
C ILE A 484 -18.91 -13.37 -1.28
N PHE A 485 -20.01 -13.50 -0.53
CA PHE A 485 -21.09 -12.52 -0.48
C PHE A 485 -21.36 -12.10 0.95
N LEU A 486 -21.66 -10.82 1.19
CA LEU A 486 -22.19 -10.32 2.45
C LEU A 486 -23.55 -9.68 2.21
N ASN A 487 -24.59 -10.23 2.85
CA ASN A 487 -25.99 -9.85 2.71
C ASN A 487 -26.43 -9.77 1.22
N GLY A 488 -26.10 -10.81 0.46
CA GLY A 488 -26.38 -10.92 -0.98
C GLY A 488 -25.52 -10.04 -1.91
N MET A 489 -24.69 -9.14 -1.39
CA MET A 489 -23.73 -8.35 -2.19
C MET A 489 -22.42 -9.11 -2.35
N SER A 490 -21.92 -9.24 -3.58
CA SER A 490 -20.60 -9.84 -3.83
C SER A 490 -19.51 -9.01 -3.18
N VAL A 491 -18.66 -9.64 -2.37
CA VAL A 491 -17.38 -9.09 -1.95
C VAL A 491 -16.40 -9.25 -3.12
N LEU A 492 -15.56 -8.25 -3.37
CA LEU A 492 -14.48 -8.35 -4.34
C LEU A 492 -13.36 -9.24 -3.77
N MET A 493 -12.85 -10.18 -4.56
CA MET A 493 -11.79 -11.09 -4.09
C MET A 493 -10.47 -10.37 -3.75
N SER A 494 -10.25 -9.13 -4.21
CA SER A 494 -9.17 -8.24 -3.77
C SER A 494 -9.25 -7.92 -2.26
N ASN A 495 -10.46 -7.86 -1.72
CA ASN A 495 -10.74 -7.49 -0.35
C ASN A 495 -10.65 -8.72 0.57
N VAL A 496 -10.43 -9.90 0.02
CA VAL A 496 -10.21 -11.16 0.76
C VAL A 496 -8.71 -11.40 0.90
N ALA A 497 -8.20 -11.38 2.14
CA ALA A 497 -6.87 -11.88 2.45
C ALA A 497 -6.91 -13.33 2.92
N PHE A 498 -5.76 -13.98 2.79
CA PHE A 498 -5.46 -15.27 3.37
C PHE A 498 -4.11 -15.16 4.07
N GLY A 499 -3.96 -15.84 5.20
CA GLY A 499 -2.71 -15.91 5.92
C GLY A 499 -2.70 -17.05 6.91
N ASN A 500 -1.57 -17.21 7.58
CA ASN A 500 -1.39 -18.16 8.66
C ASN A 500 -0.78 -17.42 9.84
N ASP A 501 -1.35 -17.62 11.02
CA ASP A 501 -0.71 -17.29 12.28
C ASP A 501 0.10 -18.52 12.74
N SER A 502 0.74 -18.48 13.92
CA SER A 502 1.64 -19.56 14.37
C SER A 502 0.96 -20.93 14.58
N ALA A 503 -0.38 -20.96 14.69
CA ALA A 503 -1.17 -22.15 14.98
C ALA A 503 -2.26 -22.49 13.94
N GLN A 504 -2.77 -21.52 13.17
CA GLN A 504 -3.98 -21.68 12.35
C GLN A 504 -3.89 -20.88 11.04
N SER A 505 -4.59 -21.36 10.02
CA SER A 505 -4.85 -20.63 8.77
C SER A 505 -6.08 -19.73 8.93
N TRP A 506 -6.12 -18.61 8.24
CA TRP A 506 -7.24 -17.68 8.27
C TRP A 506 -7.57 -17.09 6.90
N LEU A 507 -8.85 -16.75 6.75
CA LEU A 507 -9.43 -15.98 5.65
C LEU A 507 -9.98 -14.69 6.26
N GLU A 508 -9.62 -13.54 5.70
CA GLU A 508 -10.07 -12.24 6.18
C GLU A 508 -10.83 -11.49 5.08
N VAL A 509 -12.13 -11.28 5.30
CA VAL A 509 -12.98 -10.41 4.49
C VAL A 509 -12.82 -8.99 5.01
N ARG A 510 -12.27 -8.09 4.20
CA ARG A 510 -11.91 -6.73 4.59
C ARG A 510 -12.82 -5.69 3.93
N GLU A 511 -12.76 -4.46 4.43
CA GLU A 511 -13.32 -3.26 3.77
C GLU A 511 -14.83 -3.33 3.59
N LEU A 512 -15.50 -3.88 4.59
CA LEU A 512 -16.95 -4.07 4.60
C LEU A 512 -17.70 -2.75 4.80
N GLY A 513 -17.08 -1.77 5.48
CA GLY A 513 -17.61 -0.42 5.68
C GLY A 513 -19.03 -0.37 6.25
N ARG A 514 -19.44 -1.37 7.04
CA ARG A 514 -20.83 -1.50 7.49
C ARG A 514 -21.05 -0.72 8.78
N ALA A 515 -21.74 0.40 8.67
CA ALA A 515 -22.26 1.12 9.82
C ALA A 515 -23.08 0.17 10.73
N LYS A 516 -22.91 0.28 12.05
CA LYS A 516 -23.62 -0.55 13.02
C LYS A 516 -25.14 -0.49 12.81
N PRO A 517 -25.82 -1.60 12.49
CA PRO A 517 -27.25 -1.60 12.27
C PRO A 517 -28.01 -1.66 13.62
N ALA A 518 -29.34 -1.55 13.56
CA ALA A 518 -30.18 -1.76 14.74
C ALA A 518 -29.98 -3.17 15.33
N VAL A 519 -30.10 -3.32 16.64
CA VAL A 519 -30.07 -4.62 17.34
C VAL A 519 -31.17 -5.54 16.78
N GLY A 520 -30.85 -6.81 16.60
CA GLY A 520 -31.71 -7.81 15.95
C GLY A 520 -31.63 -7.83 14.42
N THR A 521 -30.72 -7.06 13.81
CA THR A 521 -30.44 -7.18 12.37
C THR A 521 -29.56 -8.39 12.13
N VAL A 522 -29.81 -9.14 11.06
CA VAL A 522 -28.97 -10.26 10.62
C VAL A 522 -28.42 -9.97 9.22
N TRP A 523 -27.13 -10.21 9.01
CA TRP A 523 -26.48 -10.24 7.70
C TRP A 523 -25.96 -11.64 7.42
N GLN A 524 -26.13 -12.14 6.20
CA GLN A 524 -25.62 -13.45 5.80
C GLN A 524 -24.26 -13.32 5.11
N LEU A 525 -23.22 -13.96 5.63
CA LEU A 525 -21.92 -14.13 4.99
C LEU A 525 -21.87 -15.50 4.31
N ASP A 526 -21.84 -15.51 2.98
CA ASP A 526 -21.68 -16.73 2.17
C ASP A 526 -20.25 -16.85 1.65
N VAL A 527 -19.56 -17.94 1.95
CA VAL A 527 -18.24 -18.29 1.40
C VAL A 527 -18.39 -19.52 0.51
N THR A 528 -18.18 -19.37 -0.79
CA THR A 528 -18.26 -20.48 -1.75
C THR A 528 -16.87 -21.01 -2.06
N VAL A 529 -16.67 -22.32 -1.89
CA VAL A 529 -15.37 -22.98 -2.05
C VAL A 529 -15.44 -24.26 -2.89
N LYS A 530 -14.33 -24.60 -3.53
CA LYS A 530 -14.12 -25.81 -4.32
C LYS A 530 -13.24 -26.80 -3.54
N ASP A 531 -13.52 -28.10 -3.69
CA ASP A 531 -12.69 -29.22 -3.17
C ASP A 531 -12.50 -29.29 -1.63
N ILE A 532 -13.24 -28.50 -0.83
CA ILE A 532 -13.22 -28.56 0.64
C ILE A 532 -14.32 -29.50 1.14
N SER A 533 -13.94 -30.57 1.85
CA SER A 533 -14.91 -31.53 2.39
C SER A 533 -15.78 -30.94 3.52
N PRO A 534 -17.10 -31.21 3.56
CA PRO A 534 -17.95 -30.96 4.73
C PRO A 534 -17.39 -31.60 6.02
N PRO A 535 -17.83 -31.18 7.23
CA PRO A 535 -18.96 -30.29 7.50
C PRO A 535 -18.65 -28.78 7.51
N SER A 536 -17.39 -28.36 7.67
CA SER A 536 -17.04 -26.97 7.95
C SER A 536 -15.81 -26.50 7.17
N LEU A 537 -15.84 -25.21 6.81
CA LEU A 537 -14.68 -24.46 6.30
C LEU A 537 -13.63 -24.21 7.40
N CYS A 538 -14.07 -24.22 8.66
CA CYS A 538 -13.31 -23.70 9.79
C CYS A 538 -12.32 -24.73 10.34
N ALA A 539 -11.18 -24.26 10.82
CA ALA A 539 -10.20 -25.12 11.49
C ALA A 539 -10.77 -25.66 12.82
N PRO A 540 -10.24 -26.80 13.34
CA PRO A 540 -10.46 -27.14 14.73
C PRO A 540 -9.96 -26.00 15.63
N ASN A 541 -10.88 -25.37 16.37
CA ASN A 541 -10.54 -24.34 17.34
C ASN A 541 -9.84 -24.95 18.57
N ALA A 542 -9.27 -24.11 19.43
CA ALA A 542 -8.54 -24.54 20.63
C ALA A 542 -9.37 -25.39 21.63
N LEU A 543 -10.70 -25.32 21.55
CA LEU A 543 -11.62 -26.10 22.39
C LEU A 543 -12.10 -27.40 21.71
N GLY A 544 -11.69 -27.67 20.47
CA GLY A 544 -12.09 -28.85 19.70
C GLY A 544 -13.58 -28.90 19.32
N THR A 545 -14.30 -27.77 19.37
CA THR A 545 -15.73 -27.72 19.02
C THR A 545 -15.92 -27.54 17.51
N GLY A 546 -17.13 -27.79 17.00
CA GLY A 546 -17.46 -27.58 15.58
C GLY A 546 -17.67 -26.11 15.18
N GLY A 547 -17.55 -25.16 16.11
CA GLY A 547 -17.74 -23.73 15.86
C GLY A 547 -16.57 -23.09 15.13
N CYS A 548 -16.87 -22.09 14.30
CA CYS A 548 -15.87 -21.29 13.61
C CYS A 548 -15.26 -20.26 14.55
N GLU A 549 -13.95 -20.27 14.71
CA GLU A 549 -13.22 -19.22 15.42
C GLU A 549 -13.12 -17.98 14.51
N TYR A 550 -13.40 -16.79 15.03
CA TYR A 550 -13.52 -15.57 14.24
C TYR A 550 -13.07 -14.30 14.98
N VAL A 551 -12.68 -13.27 14.23
CA VAL A 551 -12.47 -11.90 14.75
C VAL A 551 -13.31 -10.93 13.93
N PHE A 552 -14.09 -10.09 14.60
CA PHE A 552 -14.69 -8.90 13.99
C PHE A 552 -13.80 -7.69 14.27
N TYR A 553 -13.53 -6.89 13.24
CA TYR A 553 -12.74 -5.66 13.35
C TYR A 553 -13.63 -4.44 13.13
N GLY A 554 -13.44 -3.48 14.02
CA GLY A 554 -14.07 -2.17 14.01
C GLY A 554 -13.52 -1.26 12.92
N LYS A 555 -13.85 0.02 12.99
CA LYS A 555 -13.16 1.04 12.18
C LYS A 555 -11.68 1.12 12.57
N TYR A 556 -10.80 1.18 11.57
CA TYR A 556 -9.38 1.45 11.78
C TYR A 556 -9.16 2.92 12.19
N SER A 557 -8.45 3.13 13.30
CA SER A 557 -8.01 4.45 13.74
C SER A 557 -6.71 4.82 13.03
N LEU A 558 -6.75 5.87 12.21
CA LEU A 558 -5.55 6.46 11.64
C LEU A 558 -4.72 7.24 12.67
N ARG A 559 -5.31 7.58 13.83
CA ARG A 559 -4.60 8.24 14.94
C ARG A 559 -3.78 7.22 15.72
N ASP A 560 -4.43 6.14 16.11
CA ASP A 560 -3.88 5.17 17.07
C ASP A 560 -3.20 3.98 16.34
N LEU A 561 -3.19 4.00 15.00
CA LEU A 561 -2.67 2.97 14.08
C LEU A 561 -3.20 1.55 14.32
N GLU A 562 -4.35 1.44 14.99
CA GLU A 562 -4.99 0.20 15.43
C GLU A 562 -6.50 0.21 15.12
N TYR A 563 -7.16 -0.95 15.15
CA TYR A 563 -8.62 -1.00 15.12
C TYR A 563 -9.19 -0.49 16.43
N GLN A 564 -10.15 0.46 16.36
CA GLN A 564 -10.82 1.04 17.55
C GLN A 564 -11.53 -0.01 18.41
N CYS A 565 -11.75 -1.19 17.83
CA CYS A 565 -12.14 -2.41 18.50
C CYS A 565 -11.74 -3.57 17.57
N CYS A 566 -11.26 -4.67 18.13
CA CYS A 566 -11.56 -5.97 17.54
C CYS A 566 -12.15 -6.87 18.64
N ALA A 567 -12.96 -7.84 18.24
CA ALA A 567 -13.57 -8.77 19.18
C ALA A 567 -13.42 -10.19 18.64
N HIS A 568 -12.80 -11.04 19.45
CA HIS A 568 -12.61 -12.45 19.14
C HIS A 568 -13.81 -13.26 19.64
N GLY A 569 -14.14 -14.34 18.93
CA GLY A 569 -15.27 -15.18 19.30
C GLY A 569 -15.24 -16.56 18.65
N LEU A 570 -16.04 -17.45 19.21
CA LEU A 570 -16.39 -18.74 18.60
C LEU A 570 -17.82 -18.62 18.10
N SER A 571 -18.07 -19.04 16.86
CA SER A 571 -19.42 -19.00 16.31
C SER A 571 -20.32 -19.86 17.17
N GLU A 572 -21.52 -19.37 17.45
CA GLU A 572 -22.55 -20.18 18.07
C GLU A 572 -22.72 -21.44 17.21
N ALA A 573 -22.59 -22.60 17.85
CA ALA A 573 -22.99 -23.84 17.21
C ALA A 573 -24.48 -23.68 16.91
N THR A 574 -24.87 -23.77 15.64
CA THR A 574 -26.30 -23.89 15.27
C THR A 574 -26.91 -24.85 16.26
N SER A 575 -27.91 -24.40 17.02
CA SER A 575 -28.63 -25.32 17.90
C SER A 575 -29.11 -26.43 16.98
N LEU A 576 -28.57 -27.64 17.19
CA LEU A 576 -28.97 -28.79 16.39
C LEU A 576 -30.48 -28.87 16.55
N GLU A 577 -31.19 -28.58 15.47
CA GLU A 577 -32.65 -28.57 15.45
C GLU A 577 -33.06 -29.91 16.04
N GLN A 578 -33.69 -29.82 17.21
CA GLN A 578 -33.71 -30.87 18.23
C GLN A 578 -33.93 -32.23 17.57
N GLU A 579 -32.88 -33.09 17.56
CA GLU A 579 -32.75 -34.27 16.67
C GLU A 579 -34.10 -34.69 16.08
N PRO A 580 -34.38 -34.44 14.78
CA PRO A 580 -35.69 -34.74 14.21
C PRO A 580 -35.97 -36.21 14.49
N ALA A 581 -36.99 -36.44 15.32
CA ALA A 581 -37.09 -37.63 16.18
C ALA A 581 -36.87 -38.89 15.35
N GLN A 582 -35.71 -39.51 15.58
CA GLN A 582 -35.14 -40.67 14.90
C GLN A 582 -36.05 -41.23 13.80
N CYS A 583 -35.88 -40.74 12.55
CA CYS A 583 -36.75 -41.09 11.42
C CYS A 583 -37.08 -42.58 11.45
N SER A 584 -38.38 -42.90 11.55
CA SER A 584 -38.86 -44.27 11.71
C SER A 584 -38.26 -45.11 10.60
N CYS A 585 -37.39 -46.07 10.96
CA CYS A 585 -36.62 -46.83 9.99
C CYS A 585 -37.58 -47.49 9.01
N ASP A 586 -37.46 -47.14 7.73
CA ASP A 586 -38.17 -47.86 6.69
C ASP A 586 -37.68 -49.31 6.69
N ALA A 587 -38.60 -50.25 6.83
CA ALA A 587 -38.30 -51.67 6.87
C ALA A 587 -38.20 -52.29 5.46
N ASN A 588 -38.46 -51.51 4.39
CA ASN A 588 -38.39 -52.01 3.03
C ASN A 588 -36.97 -51.93 2.46
N VAL A 589 -36.33 -53.09 2.28
CA VAL A 589 -35.02 -53.18 1.63
C VAL A 589 -35.04 -52.70 0.16
N LEU A 590 -36.21 -52.73 -0.49
CA LEU A 590 -36.38 -52.24 -1.86
C LEU A 590 -36.28 -50.70 -1.98
N HIS A 591 -36.01 -49.99 -0.89
CA HIS A 591 -35.75 -48.54 -0.87
C HIS A 591 -34.24 -48.21 -0.76
N THR A 592 -33.36 -49.16 -1.12
CA THR A 592 -31.92 -48.95 -1.28
C THR A 592 -31.41 -49.66 -2.55
N PRO A 593 -30.56 -49.02 -3.37
CA PRO A 593 -29.92 -49.68 -4.52
C PRO A 593 -28.75 -50.60 -4.11
N TYR A 594 -28.46 -50.69 -2.80
CA TYR A 594 -27.49 -51.61 -2.20
C TYR A 594 -28.17 -52.77 -1.50
N ARG A 595 -27.60 -53.96 -1.67
CA ARG A 595 -27.96 -55.22 -1.00
C ARG A 595 -26.72 -55.83 -0.35
N LEU A 596 -26.88 -56.53 0.78
CA LEU A 596 -25.80 -57.32 1.39
C LEU A 596 -26.07 -58.81 1.23
N ASP A 597 -25.27 -59.47 0.39
CA ASP A 597 -25.34 -60.91 0.18
C ASP A 597 -24.29 -61.64 1.03
N TYR A 598 -24.68 -62.72 1.72
CA TYR A 598 -23.73 -63.61 2.38
C TYR A 598 -23.13 -64.59 1.36
N ALA A 599 -21.81 -64.58 1.20
CA ALA A 599 -21.11 -65.38 0.19
C ALA A 599 -20.69 -66.75 0.73
N ASN A 600 -19.95 -66.80 1.84
CA ASN A 600 -19.52 -68.04 2.49
C ASN A 600 -18.89 -67.77 3.88
N ALA A 601 -18.60 -68.86 4.61
CA ALA A 601 -17.71 -68.84 5.76
C ALA A 601 -16.59 -69.88 5.56
N THR A 602 -15.36 -69.50 5.87
CA THR A 602 -14.17 -70.36 5.79
C THR A 602 -13.44 -70.37 7.13
N TYR A 603 -13.10 -71.55 7.65
CA TYR A 603 -12.37 -71.70 8.91
C TYR A 603 -10.93 -72.14 8.65
N ASP A 604 -9.96 -71.30 9.03
CA ASP A 604 -8.55 -71.62 9.04
C ASP A 604 -8.12 -72.10 10.44
N ARG A 605 -7.83 -73.41 10.52
CA ARG A 605 -7.34 -74.07 11.73
C ARG A 605 -5.94 -73.61 12.15
N ALA A 606 -5.10 -73.11 11.24
CA ALA A 606 -3.73 -72.72 11.55
C ALA A 606 -3.65 -71.43 12.39
N VAL A 607 -4.60 -70.52 12.19
CA VAL A 607 -4.71 -69.24 12.92
C VAL A 607 -5.91 -69.17 13.88
N ASP A 608 -6.75 -70.22 13.92
CA ASP A 608 -7.99 -70.31 14.70
C ASP A 608 -8.98 -69.16 14.39
N ILE A 609 -9.26 -68.96 13.10
CA ILE A 609 -10.13 -67.88 12.61
C ILE A 609 -11.19 -68.46 11.66
N THR A 610 -12.45 -68.09 11.86
CA THR A 610 -13.50 -68.18 10.85
C THR A 610 -13.66 -66.82 10.17
N THR A 611 -13.50 -66.78 8.85
CA THR A 611 -13.79 -65.60 8.04
C THR A 611 -15.19 -65.77 7.44
N MET A 612 -16.11 -64.88 7.79
CA MET A 612 -17.42 -64.75 7.14
C MET A 612 -17.33 -63.67 6.07
N ASN A 613 -17.66 -64.02 4.83
CA ASN A 613 -17.60 -63.13 3.68
C ASN A 613 -19.00 -62.73 3.25
N TYR A 614 -19.19 -61.43 3.06
CA TYR A 614 -20.38 -60.82 2.50
C TYR A 614 -19.99 -59.96 1.30
N THR A 615 -20.89 -59.76 0.36
CA THR A 615 -20.70 -58.85 -0.77
C THR A 615 -21.81 -57.81 -0.75
N ILE A 616 -21.44 -56.54 -0.65
CA ILE A 616 -22.32 -55.40 -0.89
C ILE A 616 -22.44 -55.28 -2.42
N THR A 617 -23.63 -55.56 -2.94
CA THR A 617 -23.95 -55.42 -4.36
C THR A 617 -24.70 -54.11 -4.56
N TYR A 618 -24.28 -53.29 -5.54
CA TYR A 618 -25.11 -52.21 -6.08
C TYR A 618 -25.79 -52.74 -7.35
N ASP A 619 -27.10 -52.91 -7.33
CA ASP A 619 -27.87 -53.34 -8.51
C ASP A 619 -28.47 -52.15 -9.28
N GLY A 620 -28.80 -51.07 -8.57
CA GLY A 620 -29.44 -49.88 -9.15
C GLY A 620 -30.82 -50.14 -9.75
N LEU A 621 -31.47 -51.26 -9.40
CA LEU A 621 -32.73 -51.70 -10.02
C LEU A 621 -33.96 -51.23 -9.25
N ASP A 622 -33.91 -51.22 -7.92
CA ASP A 622 -35.05 -50.86 -7.06
C ASP A 622 -35.03 -49.38 -6.64
N CYS A 623 -35.28 -48.52 -7.63
CA CYS A 623 -35.55 -47.10 -7.43
C CYS A 623 -36.75 -46.64 -8.24
N ASP A 624 -37.94 -47.10 -7.85
CA ASP A 624 -39.20 -46.57 -8.36
C ASP A 624 -39.43 -45.15 -7.83
N ALA A 625 -38.93 -44.17 -8.58
CA ALA A 625 -39.11 -42.74 -8.32
C ALA A 625 -40.57 -42.26 -8.41
N SER A 626 -41.53 -43.15 -8.71
CA SER A 626 -42.97 -42.85 -8.66
C SER A 626 -43.64 -43.15 -7.31
N ASP A 627 -42.97 -43.85 -6.38
CA ASP A 627 -43.48 -44.03 -5.02
C ASP A 627 -43.21 -42.77 -4.15
N PRO A 628 -44.24 -42.05 -3.68
CA PRO A 628 -44.08 -40.85 -2.85
C PRO A 628 -43.51 -41.12 -1.45
N LEU A 629 -43.43 -42.38 -1.00
CA LEU A 629 -42.71 -42.77 0.23
C LEU A 629 -41.19 -42.90 0.00
N ASN A 630 -40.74 -43.05 -1.26
CA ASN A 630 -39.39 -43.46 -1.62
C ASN A 630 -38.47 -42.29 -2.02
N GLY A 631 -38.95 -41.05 -1.89
CA GLY A 631 -38.30 -39.84 -2.42
C GLY A 631 -36.96 -39.42 -1.77
N GLY A 632 -36.48 -40.12 -0.74
CA GLY A 632 -35.28 -39.73 0.02
C GLY A 632 -34.02 -40.60 -0.20
N CYS A 633 -34.16 -41.86 -0.61
CA CYS A 633 -33.08 -42.85 -0.46
C CYS A 633 -32.27 -43.09 -1.74
N CYS A 634 -32.90 -42.92 -2.89
CA CYS A 634 -32.47 -43.44 -4.20
C CYS A 634 -31.29 -42.73 -4.90
N ALA A 635 -30.51 -41.92 -4.19
CA ALA A 635 -29.34 -41.25 -4.74
C ALA A 635 -28.22 -41.02 -3.71
N SER A 636 -28.25 -41.73 -2.56
CA SER A 636 -27.30 -41.49 -1.48
C SER A 636 -26.09 -42.42 -1.51
N ASP A 637 -24.89 -41.88 -1.30
CA ASP A 637 -23.71 -42.68 -0.99
C ASP A 637 -23.97 -43.46 0.32
N LEU A 638 -23.54 -44.72 0.34
CA LEU A 638 -23.66 -45.56 1.52
C LEU A 638 -22.65 -45.05 2.56
N LYS A 639 -23.13 -44.69 3.75
CA LYS A 639 -22.25 -44.22 4.86
C LYS A 639 -21.96 -45.32 5.86
N THR A 640 -22.97 -46.12 6.14
CA THR A 640 -22.90 -47.11 7.21
C THR A 640 -23.51 -48.43 6.78
N LEU A 641 -22.79 -49.52 7.04
CA LEU A 641 -23.36 -50.85 7.15
C LEU A 641 -23.29 -51.32 8.62
N LEU A 642 -24.44 -51.63 9.22
CA LEU A 642 -24.53 -52.43 10.45
C LEU A 642 -24.85 -53.87 10.06
N ILE A 643 -24.05 -54.84 10.52
CA ILE A 643 -24.37 -56.27 10.44
C ILE A 643 -24.62 -56.78 11.87
N GLU A 644 -25.82 -57.29 12.15
CA GLU A 644 -26.17 -57.85 13.46
C GLU A 644 -25.55 -59.25 13.63
N MET A 645 -24.77 -59.42 14.70
CA MET A 645 -24.02 -60.65 14.98
C MET A 645 -23.42 -60.68 16.40
N ASP A 646 -23.10 -61.88 16.90
CA ASP A 646 -22.28 -62.07 18.11
C ASP A 646 -20.84 -61.57 17.89
N THR A 647 -20.55 -60.41 18.46
CA THR A 647 -19.24 -59.76 18.40
C THR A 647 -18.26 -60.23 19.47
N ALA A 648 -18.65 -61.11 20.40
CA ALA A 648 -17.75 -61.61 21.45
C ALA A 648 -16.54 -62.40 20.91
N SER A 649 -16.59 -62.81 19.65
CA SER A 649 -15.47 -63.44 18.94
C SER A 649 -14.87 -62.59 17.82
N LEU A 650 -15.28 -61.33 17.64
CA LEU A 650 -14.75 -60.46 16.58
C LEU A 650 -13.25 -60.19 16.77
N LYS A 651 -12.48 -60.39 15.69
CA LYS A 651 -11.06 -60.05 15.62
C LYS A 651 -10.81 -58.78 14.81
N THR A 652 -11.41 -58.69 13.62
CA THR A 652 -11.33 -57.52 12.72
C THR A 652 -12.37 -57.64 11.60
N VAL A 653 -12.61 -56.54 10.88
CA VAL A 653 -13.35 -56.54 9.60
C VAL A 653 -12.47 -55.90 8.53
N VAL A 654 -12.47 -56.49 7.34
CA VAL A 654 -11.75 -56.00 6.16
C VAL A 654 -12.78 -55.73 5.07
N VAL A 655 -12.65 -54.60 4.37
CA VAL A 655 -13.50 -54.22 3.23
C VAL A 655 -12.63 -54.06 1.99
N THR A 656 -13.05 -54.67 0.88
CA THR A 656 -12.32 -54.68 -0.40
C THR A 656 -13.27 -54.23 -1.53
N PRO A 657 -12.95 -53.19 -2.33
CA PRO A 657 -11.80 -52.30 -2.21
C PRO A 657 -11.79 -51.52 -0.89
N ALA A 658 -10.60 -51.07 -0.47
CA ALA A 658 -10.43 -50.38 0.80
C ALA A 658 -11.19 -49.03 0.82
N VAL A 659 -12.07 -48.86 1.80
CA VAL A 659 -12.84 -47.63 2.00
C VAL A 659 -12.00 -46.61 2.78
N ALA A 660 -11.83 -45.42 2.22
CA ALA A 660 -11.06 -44.34 2.85
C ALA A 660 -11.75 -43.86 4.14
N GLY A 661 -10.99 -43.78 5.24
CA GLY A 661 -11.51 -43.34 6.54
C GLY A 661 -12.45 -44.32 7.24
N LEU A 662 -12.52 -45.59 6.79
CA LEU A 662 -13.39 -46.61 7.38
C LEU A 662 -13.14 -46.78 8.89
N LYS A 663 -14.18 -46.55 9.68
CA LYS A 663 -14.27 -46.89 11.10
C LYS A 663 -15.02 -48.20 11.28
N VAL A 664 -14.48 -49.09 12.10
CA VAL A 664 -15.10 -50.36 12.49
C VAL A 664 -15.42 -50.27 13.98
N GLU A 665 -16.70 -50.24 14.32
CA GLU A 665 -17.21 -50.09 15.67
C GLU A 665 -17.98 -51.34 16.08
N THR A 666 -17.69 -51.87 17.26
CA THR A 666 -18.47 -52.97 17.86
C THR A 666 -19.61 -52.36 18.67
N VAL A 667 -20.85 -52.67 18.29
CA VAL A 667 -22.06 -52.24 18.99
C VAL A 667 -22.74 -53.44 19.67
N PRO A 668 -23.62 -53.26 20.67
CA PRO A 668 -24.23 -54.38 21.40
C PRO A 668 -25.01 -55.37 20.54
N THR A 669 -25.45 -54.97 19.34
CA THR A 669 -26.20 -55.81 18.40
C THR A 669 -25.35 -56.39 17.26
N GLY A 670 -24.10 -55.96 17.06
CA GLY A 670 -23.35 -56.30 15.85
C GLY A 670 -22.13 -55.43 15.56
N VAL A 671 -21.70 -55.39 14.30
CA VAL A 671 -20.58 -54.57 13.83
C VAL A 671 -21.07 -53.45 12.93
N LYS A 672 -20.74 -52.21 13.29
CA LYS A 672 -21.01 -50.99 12.53
C LYS A 672 -19.77 -50.59 11.73
N LEU A 673 -19.90 -50.49 10.42
CA LEU A 673 -18.87 -50.07 9.47
C LEU A 673 -19.25 -48.69 8.95
N THR A 674 -18.49 -47.65 9.30
CA THR A 674 -18.80 -46.25 8.93
C THR A 674 -17.69 -45.69 8.04
N GLY A 675 -18.01 -45.28 6.81
CA GLY A 675 -17.06 -44.76 5.82
C GLY A 675 -17.78 -44.23 4.57
N LEU A 676 -17.06 -43.66 3.62
CA LEU A 676 -17.66 -43.23 2.34
C LEU A 676 -17.60 -44.38 1.33
N PHE A 677 -18.65 -45.18 1.27
CA PHE A 677 -18.84 -46.20 0.24
C PHE A 677 -19.45 -45.50 -0.99
N GLY A 678 -18.61 -45.27 -2.00
CA GLY A 678 -18.95 -44.49 -3.19
C GLY A 678 -20.05 -45.13 -4.04
N SER A 679 -20.96 -44.29 -4.53
CA SER A 679 -22.06 -44.64 -5.42
C SER A 679 -21.67 -45.57 -6.57
N GLY A 680 -22.47 -46.62 -6.76
CA GLY A 680 -22.32 -47.57 -7.87
C GLY A 680 -21.21 -48.62 -7.69
N VAL A 681 -20.54 -48.68 -6.54
CA VAL A 681 -19.44 -49.61 -6.27
C VAL A 681 -19.89 -50.77 -5.38
N GLY A 682 -19.53 -51.99 -5.75
CA GLY A 682 -19.68 -53.18 -4.90
C GLY A 682 -18.46 -53.40 -4.00
N TYR A 683 -18.67 -53.98 -2.82
CA TYR A 683 -17.64 -54.18 -1.81
C TYR A 683 -17.72 -55.55 -1.14
N ASP A 684 -16.62 -56.29 -1.10
CA ASP A 684 -16.51 -57.51 -0.29
C ASP A 684 -16.16 -57.14 1.16
N VAL A 685 -16.95 -57.64 2.11
CA VAL A 685 -16.78 -57.45 3.55
C VAL A 685 -16.41 -58.80 4.18
N SER A 686 -15.17 -58.92 4.65
CA SER A 686 -14.67 -60.09 5.38
C SER A 686 -14.63 -59.82 6.87
N VAL A 687 -15.52 -60.47 7.63
CA VAL A 687 -15.56 -60.43 9.09
C VAL A 687 -14.77 -61.61 9.66
N LEU A 688 -13.69 -61.33 10.38
CA LEU A 688 -12.81 -62.34 10.95
C LEU A 688 -13.16 -62.58 12.42
N LEU A 689 -13.56 -63.80 12.75
CA LEU A 689 -14.00 -64.25 14.07
C LEU A 689 -13.04 -65.30 14.64
N LYS A 690 -12.74 -65.26 15.93
CA LYS A 690 -11.90 -66.24 16.62
C LYS A 690 -12.65 -67.55 16.87
N GLY A 691 -11.96 -68.67 16.63
CA GLY A 691 -12.51 -70.01 16.79
C GLY A 691 -13.29 -70.48 15.56
N THR A 692 -13.72 -71.74 15.58
CA THR A 692 -14.71 -72.24 14.62
C THR A 692 -16.07 -71.62 14.93
N ARG A 693 -16.69 -71.02 13.90
CA ARG A 693 -18.02 -70.41 13.94
C ARG A 693 -18.86 -70.88 12.74
N THR A 694 -20.17 -70.95 12.93
CA THR A 694 -21.15 -71.11 11.84
C THR A 694 -21.97 -69.84 11.72
N LEU A 695 -22.53 -69.55 10.55
CA LEU A 695 -23.44 -68.41 10.36
C LEU A 695 -24.56 -68.42 11.42
N SER A 696 -25.18 -69.58 11.62
CA SER A 696 -26.24 -69.77 12.63
C SER A 696 -25.80 -69.56 14.08
N GLY A 697 -24.53 -69.83 14.40
CA GLY A 697 -23.98 -69.63 15.75
C GLY A 697 -23.53 -68.19 16.04
N VAL A 698 -23.59 -67.31 15.04
CA VAL A 698 -23.16 -65.91 15.12
C VAL A 698 -24.32 -64.95 14.84
N CYS A 699 -25.20 -65.30 13.90
CA CYS A 699 -26.30 -64.45 13.43
C CYS A 699 -27.69 -65.02 13.69
N GLY A 700 -27.80 -66.29 14.12
CA GLY A 700 -29.08 -66.99 14.22
C GLY A 700 -29.46 -67.73 12.92
N PHE A 701 -30.54 -68.51 12.99
CA PHE A 701 -30.89 -69.47 11.93
C PHE A 701 -31.30 -68.87 10.58
N GLU A 702 -31.74 -67.61 10.56
CA GLU A 702 -32.26 -66.93 9.36
C GLU A 702 -31.15 -66.23 8.56
N GLY A 703 -29.95 -66.08 9.12
CA GLY A 703 -28.88 -65.25 8.56
C GLY A 703 -28.63 -64.00 9.40
N CYS A 704 -27.72 -63.14 8.95
CA CYS A 704 -27.38 -61.89 9.65
C CYS A 704 -28.33 -60.79 9.22
N LYS A 705 -29.09 -60.24 10.16
CA LYS A 705 -29.78 -58.97 9.91
C LYS A 705 -28.76 -57.89 9.59
N TYR A 706 -29.08 -57.04 8.64
CA TYR A 706 -28.25 -55.89 8.33
C TYR A 706 -29.08 -54.63 8.15
N ARG A 707 -28.44 -53.48 8.35
CA ARG A 707 -29.01 -52.16 8.10
C ARG A 707 -28.01 -51.31 7.33
N PHE A 708 -28.45 -50.70 6.25
CA PHE A 708 -27.71 -49.62 5.59
C PHE A 708 -28.18 -48.27 6.12
N GLU A 709 -27.26 -47.31 6.27
CA GLU A 709 -27.57 -45.92 6.63
C GLU A 709 -26.89 -44.99 5.60
N GLY A 710 -27.67 -44.12 4.95
CA GLY A 710 -27.24 -43.31 3.80
C GLY A 710 -27.34 -41.78 3.99
N GLY A 711 -26.79 -41.03 3.02
CA GLY A 711 -26.99 -39.58 2.85
C GLY A 711 -25.76 -38.84 2.28
N PHE A 712 -25.85 -37.53 2.08
CA PHE A 712 -24.83 -36.77 1.32
C PHE A 712 -23.50 -36.47 2.05
N SER A 713 -23.44 -36.53 3.39
CA SER A 713 -22.18 -36.36 4.14
C SER A 713 -22.17 -37.11 5.48
N VAL A 714 -20.99 -37.56 5.93
CA VAL A 714 -20.82 -38.38 7.15
C VAL A 714 -21.41 -37.72 8.42
N SER A 715 -21.53 -36.39 8.43
CA SER A 715 -22.02 -35.57 9.54
C SER A 715 -23.53 -35.24 9.50
N GLN A 716 -24.24 -35.50 8.40
CA GLN A 716 -25.68 -35.26 8.31
C GLN A 716 -26.49 -36.44 8.87
N PRO A 717 -27.65 -36.18 9.51
CA PRO A 717 -28.54 -37.22 10.02
C PRO A 717 -28.96 -38.20 8.91
N TYR A 718 -29.21 -39.44 9.30
CA TYR A 718 -29.53 -40.53 8.37
C TYR A 718 -30.93 -40.32 7.77
N GLY A 719 -31.00 -40.17 6.45
CA GLY A 719 -32.28 -40.02 5.76
C GLY A 719 -33.05 -41.34 5.61
N CYS A 720 -32.33 -42.47 5.57
CA CYS A 720 -32.87 -43.79 5.28
C CYS A 720 -32.13 -44.88 6.06
N CYS A 721 -32.88 -45.90 6.49
CA CYS A 721 -32.41 -46.99 7.37
C CYS A 721 -32.99 -48.39 7.00
N PRO A 722 -32.95 -48.83 5.73
CA PRO A 722 -33.49 -50.12 5.28
C PRO A 722 -32.84 -51.30 6.00
N GLN A 723 -33.66 -52.32 6.31
CA GLN A 723 -33.26 -53.53 7.04
C GLN A 723 -33.64 -54.79 6.27
N ASP A 724 -32.78 -55.81 6.31
CA ASP A 724 -33.02 -57.12 5.68
C ASP A 724 -32.14 -58.21 6.33
N ILE A 725 -32.21 -59.46 5.84
CA ILE A 725 -31.50 -60.63 6.35
C ILE A 725 -30.57 -61.24 5.29
N ALA A 726 -29.26 -61.15 5.50
CA ALA A 726 -28.24 -61.79 4.68
C ALA A 726 -28.03 -63.25 5.11
N GLY A 727 -28.59 -64.20 4.34
CA GLY A 727 -28.33 -65.65 4.56
C GLY A 727 -29.41 -66.65 4.12
N LEU A 728 -30.48 -66.21 3.44
CA LEU A 728 -31.52 -67.08 2.85
C LEU A 728 -31.22 -67.48 1.40
#